data_AF-A0A0D2BME3-F1
#
_entry.id   AF-A0A0D2BME3-F1
#
_cell.length_a   1.000
_cell.length_b   1.000
_cell.length_c   1.000
_cell.angle_alpha   90.00
_cell.angle_beta   90.00
_cell.angle_gamma   90.00
#
_symmetry.space_group_name_H-M   'P 1'
#
loop_
_entity.id
_entity.type
_entity.pdbx_description
1 polymer ?
#
loop_
_entity_poly.entity_id
_entity_poly.type
_entity_poly.pdbx_seq_one_letter_code
_entity_poly.pdbx_strand_id
1 'polypeptide(L)'
;MDDFLKPIKTSWKVQNNIDKFESLSMKNTPSTRPVSAKSKVSIIDLDQESNDSSGDQFSIRPSIDSSHTSVSASSDSKKHKRHDSTAFLQKSYLDNSPPPSLPDDAREILKSQPDTEDLIAVLQYLQCGIEGKHDFNIRLPSPKASQIINVLATITVPDQWIHLRSSKLSNTEALLKKLLLSCLMSVAGLGALLMQIKQLAITTSKKTSPILEDAISVVETLLSGNGVVKELLAEANKLFSSEMQRRVYWQEVTSLLAGSKVLSTLAQASTNIGHSDETIPLVSWLSDGAEYSRWLGRNIATAATASISMSFSGIHHMNMLCQLLKRGLSLGYRDALTIELYTMLLFRNHALWTVLHTLIQSLPSHDQKSLFDTILCDLGRKHLGGSINVADKESLASHSAAIGGVAAMINGIVENNPLLQAHLTHWLTTANGQYVGLGLDSRRAVIASLATDKDKLQAVLEKSLEVFGDKLQMQRDPILQQEAIAQTILLVTGRLYRLDHNSVKQVSLSGSFMRMVSNRLSASMPRSRFLGMVVATAISRMLDKPTQRINFGTEEMEGEEAQHWLDLPSIHDTIGSVDTLSTAPEGIHRPQPPAQKSPPRRRPATAVTRAQPASKITAIEEISTDDEGDDLGFHPYPRPDNDLSDSDDDPTLVNRNKPAAPVYITSLIKQLNATDDISAVELALQTAPSLIRRKSGFGDELSSNLIPLASCLLNLQEGLSQPKLQKFRLEALIECFISKPDLMGPWIANMYFGGDFSLSQRGLLLTVLGLGARQIAGIDDEQENAIASLVADEKQFPSNRLPSHLESVFASGNSPINTISTTLSSRTLQPMALTAADKLSGLDILKVRTFSSRMAVTAKQAAKSEARSKRVPKDLHRLLSEFVYLPLCSRSTLLFSSLANAPHLVNSTLLHPSMVKLNIQTLTVVISTLGPNAIQLETVTRESLLFLMAIHTIPVLTHDPVVLPAILHLLLTVLDLNIEAGTTSEELLVTDFGSMIAELTSWAASLGEQQSTPEVHEEKGLGMPMPWPVLVAGIQVKWQEVGRKFQGRMLGLMATTDFDSF
;
A
#
# COMPACT_ATOMS: atom_id res chain seq x y z
N MET A 1 32.28 32.54 7.26
CA MET A 1 32.82 31.55 8.22
C MET A 1 33.10 32.21 9.56
N ASP A 2 33.82 33.34 9.62
CA ASP A 2 34.31 33.91 10.88
C ASP A 2 33.22 34.29 11.91
N ASP A 3 32.01 34.67 11.47
CA ASP A 3 30.87 34.90 12.38
C ASP A 3 30.27 33.62 13.01
N PHE A 4 30.56 32.42 12.48
CA PHE A 4 30.23 31.15 13.14
C PHE A 4 31.21 30.81 14.28
N LEU A 5 32.33 31.53 14.41
CA LEU A 5 33.44 31.20 15.30
C LEU A 5 33.67 32.22 16.42
N LYS A 6 32.77 33.18 16.61
CA LYS A 6 32.79 34.08 17.77
C LYS A 6 32.25 33.33 18.99
N PRO A 7 33.04 33.09 20.06
CA PRO A 7 32.50 32.54 21.28
C PRO A 7 31.52 33.54 21.89
N ILE A 8 30.24 33.18 21.93
CA ILE A 8 29.24 33.90 22.72
C ILE A 8 29.73 33.87 24.17
N LYS A 9 29.91 35.05 24.77
CA LYS A 9 30.48 35.17 26.11
C LYS A 9 29.52 34.54 27.10
N THR A 10 29.86 33.33 27.58
CA THR A 10 29.09 32.60 28.60
C THR A 10 28.86 33.51 29.80
N SER A 11 27.61 33.96 29.95
CA SER A 11 27.28 34.88 31.04
C SER A 11 27.40 34.17 32.38
N TRP A 12 27.71 34.92 33.43
CA TRP A 12 27.89 34.41 34.80
C TRP A 12 26.69 33.59 35.34
N LYS A 13 25.51 33.72 34.72
CA LYS A 13 24.31 32.93 35.02
C LYS A 13 24.40 31.46 34.56
N VAL A 14 25.17 31.15 33.51
CA VAL A 14 25.35 29.76 33.04
C VAL A 14 26.08 28.94 34.09
N GLN A 15 27.07 29.55 34.78
CA GLN A 15 27.78 28.93 35.89
C GLN A 15 26.83 28.54 37.03
N ASN A 16 25.95 29.45 37.48
CA ASN A 16 24.97 29.16 38.54
C ASN A 16 23.99 28.02 38.18
N ASN A 17 23.73 27.78 36.89
CA ASN A 17 22.91 26.64 36.45
C ASN A 17 23.68 25.31 36.50
N ILE A 18 25.01 25.34 36.34
CA ILE A 18 25.91 24.21 36.56
C ILE A 18 26.05 23.95 38.08
N ASP A 19 26.15 24.99 38.91
CA ASP A 19 26.26 24.81 40.37
C ASP A 19 24.95 24.26 40.97
N LYS A 20 23.78 24.65 40.45
CA LYS A 20 22.48 24.03 40.80
C LYS A 20 22.45 22.52 40.55
N PHE A 21 23.12 22.06 39.49
CA PHE A 21 23.08 20.70 38.98
C PHE A 21 23.79 19.70 39.90
N GLU A 22 24.91 20.09 40.51
CA GLU A 22 25.65 19.25 41.47
C GLU A 22 24.82 18.89 42.72
N SER A 23 23.95 19.82 43.16
CA SER A 23 23.16 19.68 44.39
C SER A 23 22.19 18.49 44.40
N LEU A 24 21.81 17.98 43.22
CA LEU A 24 20.83 16.90 43.05
C LEU A 24 21.42 15.50 43.28
N SER A 25 22.76 15.34 43.24
CA SER A 25 23.40 14.01 43.29
C SER A 25 23.53 13.41 44.70
N MET A 26 23.17 14.14 45.77
CA MET A 26 23.73 13.92 47.11
C MET A 26 22.73 13.57 48.23
N LYS A 27 21.55 12.99 47.92
CA LYS A 27 20.61 12.51 48.96
C LYS A 27 19.96 11.14 48.71
N ASN A 28 20.07 10.31 49.76
CA ASN A 28 19.19 9.21 50.16
C ASN A 28 19.24 7.86 49.41
N THR A 29 20.04 6.93 49.95
CA THR A 29 19.62 5.52 50.15
C THR A 29 20.05 5.01 51.53
N PRO A 30 19.13 4.80 52.49
CA PRO A 30 19.46 4.08 53.73
C PRO A 30 19.55 2.57 53.44
N SER A 31 20.51 1.87 54.04
CA SER A 31 20.68 0.42 53.84
C SER A 31 20.19 -0.41 55.02
N THR A 32 19.45 -1.47 54.74
CA THR A 32 19.00 -2.47 55.73
C THR A 32 19.36 -3.87 55.25
N ARG A 33 20.05 -4.65 56.11
CA ARG A 33 20.35 -6.08 55.92
C ARG A 33 19.36 -6.93 56.73
N PRO A 34 19.08 -8.15 56.28
CA PRO A 34 19.54 -9.36 57.00
C PRO A 34 20.62 -10.12 56.18
N VAL A 35 21.73 -10.68 56.72
CA VAL A 35 21.92 -11.78 57.71
C VAL A 35 21.73 -13.18 57.07
N SER A 36 22.64 -14.12 57.40
CA SER A 36 22.87 -15.36 56.63
C SER A 36 23.05 -16.64 57.47
N ALA A 37 22.86 -17.79 56.81
CA ALA A 37 23.35 -19.13 57.17
C ALA A 37 23.80 -19.80 55.85
N LYS A 38 25.05 -20.27 55.69
CA LYS A 38 25.65 -21.56 56.15
C LYS A 38 24.98 -22.79 55.49
N SER A 39 25.68 -23.79 54.94
CA SER A 39 27.14 -24.11 54.83
C SER A 39 27.37 -25.19 53.73
N LYS A 40 28.56 -25.73 53.36
CA LYS A 40 29.97 -25.66 53.84
C LYS A 40 30.96 -26.16 52.74
N VAL A 41 32.27 -26.12 53.02
CA VAL A 41 33.37 -27.11 52.70
C VAL A 41 33.06 -28.19 51.63
N SER A 42 33.69 -28.31 50.45
CA SER A 42 35.11 -28.33 50.01
C SER A 42 35.90 -29.63 50.29
N ILE A 43 36.53 -30.25 49.28
CA ILE A 43 37.82 -30.98 49.39
C ILE A 43 38.38 -31.35 47.99
N ILE A 44 39.67 -31.71 47.98
CA ILE A 44 40.61 -32.02 46.88
C ILE A 44 41.15 -33.44 47.22
N ASP A 45 41.36 -34.44 46.34
CA ASP A 45 42.28 -34.49 45.19
C ASP A 45 42.25 -35.87 44.45
N LEU A 46 43.06 -36.03 43.39
CA LEU A 46 43.77 -37.24 42.87
C LEU A 46 43.03 -38.52 42.36
N ASP A 47 43.34 -38.82 41.07
CA ASP A 47 43.96 -40.05 40.52
C ASP A 47 43.25 -41.34 39.99
N GLN A 48 43.56 -41.58 38.70
CA GLN A 48 44.03 -42.81 38.02
C GLN A 48 43.10 -43.99 37.58
N GLU A 49 43.19 -44.26 36.26
CA GLU A 49 43.34 -45.58 35.58
C GLU A 49 42.18 -46.62 35.58
N SER A 50 41.89 -47.37 34.49
CA SER A 50 42.45 -47.45 33.11
C SER A 50 41.58 -48.31 32.15
N ASN A 51 41.91 -48.29 30.86
CA ASN A 51 41.76 -49.36 29.82
C ASN A 51 40.38 -49.89 29.32
N ASP A 52 39.95 -49.35 28.18
CA ASP A 52 39.97 -49.96 26.82
C ASP A 52 39.20 -51.24 26.36
N SER A 53 38.98 -51.24 25.03
CA SER A 53 38.49 -52.31 24.10
C SER A 53 36.97 -52.56 24.09
N SER A 54 36.26 -52.75 22.95
CA SER A 54 36.55 -52.67 21.49
C SER A 54 35.20 -52.42 20.75
N GLY A 55 34.98 -52.32 19.43
CA GLY A 55 35.72 -52.49 18.15
C GLY A 55 34.68 -52.76 17.02
N ASP A 56 34.93 -52.72 15.70
CA ASP A 56 36.06 -52.27 14.87
C ASP A 56 35.58 -52.11 13.38
N GLN A 57 36.43 -51.52 12.50
CA GLN A 57 36.39 -51.54 11.01
C GLN A 57 35.25 -50.79 10.26
N PHE A 58 35.42 -50.28 9.01
CA PHE A 58 36.52 -50.39 8.03
C PHE A 58 36.77 -49.04 7.30
N SER A 59 37.96 -48.82 6.73
CA SER A 59 38.26 -47.72 5.79
C SER A 59 39.42 -48.06 4.83
N ILE A 60 39.60 -47.31 3.72
CA ILE A 60 40.86 -47.19 2.95
C ILE A 60 40.80 -45.99 1.97
N ARG A 61 41.96 -45.49 1.50
CA ARG A 61 42.15 -44.30 0.64
C ARG A 61 42.79 -44.66 -0.74
N PRO A 62 42.85 -43.72 -1.71
CA PRO A 62 43.18 -44.02 -3.12
C PRO A 62 44.69 -44.03 -3.44
N SER A 63 45.04 -44.38 -4.69
CA SER A 63 46.39 -44.37 -5.25
C SER A 63 46.49 -43.69 -6.63
N ILE A 64 47.72 -43.35 -7.00
CA ILE A 64 48.23 -42.80 -8.27
C ILE A 64 49.40 -43.77 -8.65
N ASP A 65 49.75 -44.13 -9.90
CA ASP A 65 50.32 -43.30 -10.99
C ASP A 65 50.49 -44.11 -12.31
N SER A 66 51.25 -43.56 -13.27
CA SER A 66 52.04 -44.21 -14.35
C SER A 66 51.48 -44.36 -15.79
N SER A 67 51.51 -43.23 -16.51
CA SER A 67 52.42 -42.99 -17.67
C SER A 67 52.25 -43.65 -19.07
N HIS A 68 52.31 -42.76 -20.08
CA HIS A 68 52.87 -42.88 -21.45
C HIS A 68 52.30 -43.88 -22.49
N THR A 69 51.68 -43.31 -23.54
CA THR A 69 52.17 -43.46 -24.93
C THR A 69 51.73 -42.27 -25.80
N SER A 70 52.42 -42.00 -26.92
CA SER A 70 52.17 -40.84 -27.79
C SER A 70 52.11 -41.21 -29.27
N VAL A 71 51.00 -40.87 -29.94
CA VAL A 71 50.85 -40.86 -31.40
C VAL A 71 50.07 -39.60 -31.80
N SER A 72 50.33 -39.08 -32.99
CA SER A 72 49.88 -37.77 -33.47
C SER A 72 48.84 -37.84 -34.61
N ALA A 73 48.27 -36.67 -34.91
CA ALA A 73 47.69 -36.25 -36.19
C ALA A 73 46.21 -36.59 -36.52
N SER A 74 45.75 -35.88 -37.56
CA SER A 74 44.43 -35.86 -38.21
C SER A 74 43.25 -35.22 -37.46
N SER A 75 42.66 -34.22 -38.11
CA SER A 75 41.37 -33.61 -37.79
C SER A 75 40.25 -34.33 -38.55
N ASP A 76 39.25 -34.85 -37.86
CA ASP A 76 38.15 -35.56 -38.50
C ASP A 76 36.84 -34.76 -38.46
N SER A 77 36.30 -34.48 -39.64
CA SER A 77 35.06 -33.73 -39.80
C SER A 77 33.87 -34.69 -39.83
N LYS A 78 32.95 -34.56 -38.85
CA LYS A 78 31.74 -35.38 -38.79
C LYS A 78 30.82 -35.08 -39.97
N LYS A 79 30.88 -35.90 -41.01
CA LYS A 79 29.93 -35.86 -42.14
C LYS A 79 28.54 -36.30 -41.66
N HIS A 80 27.58 -35.38 -41.68
CA HIS A 80 26.18 -35.72 -41.49
C HIS A 80 25.66 -36.51 -42.69
N LYS A 81 24.77 -37.48 -42.46
CA LYS A 81 24.02 -38.15 -43.53
C LYS A 81 22.96 -37.17 -44.06
N ARG A 82 23.15 -36.63 -45.28
CA ARG A 82 22.05 -35.97 -45.98
C ARG A 82 20.92 -36.98 -46.24
N HIS A 83 19.70 -36.59 -45.90
CA HIS A 83 18.47 -37.23 -46.39
C HIS A 83 18.13 -36.70 -47.79
N ASP A 84 17.29 -37.41 -48.53
CA ASP A 84 16.96 -37.05 -49.90
C ASP A 84 15.96 -35.88 -49.96
N SER A 85 16.45 -34.69 -50.32
CA SER A 85 15.66 -33.47 -50.47
C SER A 85 15.17 -33.22 -51.91
N THR A 86 15.49 -34.10 -52.87
CA THR A 86 15.28 -33.84 -54.31
C THR A 86 13.83 -33.51 -54.66
N ALA A 87 12.85 -34.19 -54.05
CA ALA A 87 11.42 -33.93 -54.25
C ALA A 87 11.00 -32.50 -53.85
N PHE A 88 11.62 -31.94 -52.80
CA PHE A 88 11.33 -30.58 -52.33
C PHE A 88 12.02 -29.52 -53.19
N LEU A 89 13.25 -29.78 -53.62
CA LEU A 89 14.02 -28.92 -54.54
C LEU A 89 13.38 -28.85 -55.93
N GLN A 90 12.91 -29.99 -56.46
CA GLN A 90 12.27 -30.08 -57.78
C GLN A 90 10.78 -29.69 -57.75
N LYS A 91 10.17 -29.54 -56.57
CA LYS A 91 8.76 -29.17 -56.35
C LYS A 91 7.74 -30.16 -56.95
N SER A 92 8.08 -31.45 -56.99
CA SER A 92 7.19 -32.51 -57.49
C SER A 92 5.90 -32.68 -56.67
N TYR A 93 5.79 -32.03 -55.52
CA TYR A 93 4.55 -31.88 -54.75
C TYR A 93 3.48 -30.98 -55.41
N LEU A 94 3.80 -30.33 -56.54
CA LEU A 94 2.84 -29.58 -57.38
C LEU A 94 2.31 -30.40 -58.57
N ASP A 95 2.88 -31.59 -58.82
CA ASP A 95 2.38 -32.52 -59.83
C ASP A 95 1.20 -33.35 -59.28
N ASN A 96 0.37 -33.87 -60.18
CA ASN A 96 -0.84 -34.60 -59.79
C ASN A 96 -0.51 -35.87 -58.99
N SER A 97 -1.08 -35.97 -57.78
CA SER A 97 -0.86 -37.01 -56.74
C SER A 97 0.52 -36.99 -56.06
N PRO A 98 0.77 -36.04 -55.12
CA PRO A 98 1.95 -36.07 -54.26
C PRO A 98 1.98 -37.33 -53.36
N PRO A 99 3.13 -38.02 -53.20
CA PRO A 99 3.22 -39.22 -52.37
C PRO A 99 2.83 -38.98 -50.89
N PRO A 100 2.15 -39.94 -50.23
CA PRO A 100 1.66 -39.77 -48.85
C PRO A 100 2.76 -39.76 -47.77
N SER A 101 4.02 -40.00 -48.16
CA SER A 101 5.21 -39.93 -47.31
C SER A 101 5.74 -38.51 -47.11
N LEU A 102 5.49 -37.57 -48.04
CA LEU A 102 6.15 -36.25 -48.03
C LEU A 102 6.09 -35.49 -46.68
N PRO A 103 4.99 -35.52 -45.89
CA PRO A 103 4.98 -34.89 -44.56
C PRO A 103 5.89 -35.57 -43.53
N ASP A 104 6.15 -36.88 -43.66
CA ASP A 104 7.13 -37.62 -42.85
C ASP A 104 8.55 -37.40 -43.36
N ASP A 105 8.75 -37.37 -44.68
CA ASP A 105 10.05 -37.09 -45.31
C ASP A 105 10.53 -35.67 -44.92
N ALA A 106 9.64 -34.67 -44.99
CA ALA A 106 9.88 -33.32 -44.50
C ALA A 106 10.21 -33.30 -43.00
N ARG A 107 9.56 -34.13 -42.17
CA ARG A 107 9.86 -34.23 -40.73
C ARG A 107 11.28 -34.76 -40.47
N GLU A 108 11.72 -35.79 -41.20
CA GLU A 108 13.09 -36.33 -41.03
C GLU A 108 14.15 -35.37 -41.57
N ILE A 109 13.90 -34.66 -42.68
CA ILE A 109 14.79 -33.61 -43.18
C ILE A 109 14.94 -32.50 -42.12
N LEU A 110 13.85 -31.97 -41.56
CA LEU A 110 13.92 -30.90 -40.55
C LEU A 110 14.60 -31.34 -39.24
N LYS A 111 14.51 -32.62 -38.85
CA LYS A 111 15.28 -33.17 -37.72
C LYS A 111 16.78 -33.24 -37.99
N SER A 112 17.19 -33.37 -39.25
CA SER A 112 18.59 -33.64 -39.64
C SER A 112 19.52 -32.42 -39.60
N GLN A 113 18.99 -31.24 -39.23
CA GLN A 113 19.64 -29.92 -39.37
C GLN A 113 20.05 -29.66 -40.82
N PRO A 114 19.08 -29.41 -41.72
CA PRO A 114 19.32 -29.31 -43.16
C PRO A 114 19.99 -27.99 -43.56
N ASP A 115 20.70 -28.00 -44.69
CA ASP A 115 21.29 -26.80 -45.28
C ASP A 115 20.20 -25.75 -45.61
N THR A 116 20.58 -24.47 -45.69
CA THR A 116 19.61 -23.36 -45.84
C THR A 116 18.75 -23.45 -47.10
N GLU A 117 19.27 -24.01 -48.19
CA GLU A 117 18.50 -24.26 -49.43
C GLU A 117 17.44 -25.35 -49.25
N ASP A 118 17.80 -26.48 -48.62
CA ASP A 118 16.90 -27.58 -48.29
C ASP A 118 15.82 -27.14 -47.30
N LEU A 119 16.19 -26.36 -46.27
CA LEU A 119 15.27 -25.78 -45.30
C LEU A 119 14.25 -24.84 -45.98
N ILE A 120 14.71 -23.98 -46.89
CA ILE A 120 13.83 -23.10 -47.67
C ILE A 120 12.91 -23.92 -48.59
N ALA A 121 13.38 -25.01 -49.19
CA ALA A 121 12.56 -25.88 -50.03
C ALA A 121 11.43 -26.58 -49.25
N VAL A 122 11.73 -27.12 -48.06
CA VAL A 122 10.72 -27.72 -47.17
C VAL A 122 9.75 -26.67 -46.62
N LEU A 123 10.22 -25.48 -46.25
CA LEU A 123 9.34 -24.39 -45.82
C LEU A 123 8.45 -23.85 -46.97
N GLN A 124 8.93 -23.85 -48.22
CA GLN A 124 8.11 -23.53 -49.40
C GLN A 124 7.01 -24.57 -49.65
N TYR A 125 7.28 -25.86 -49.43
CA TYR A 125 6.25 -26.92 -49.46
C TYR A 125 5.17 -26.64 -48.42
N LEU A 126 5.54 -26.45 -47.15
CA LEU A 126 4.56 -26.17 -46.07
C LEU A 126 3.72 -24.91 -46.35
N GLN A 127 4.32 -23.86 -46.92
CA GLN A 127 3.62 -22.66 -47.37
C GLN A 127 2.63 -22.91 -48.52
N CYS A 128 2.95 -23.78 -49.48
CA CYS A 128 2.03 -24.16 -50.57
C CYS A 128 0.77 -24.85 -50.02
N GLY A 129 0.90 -25.64 -48.96
CA GLY A 129 -0.23 -26.23 -48.23
C GLY A 129 -1.14 -25.20 -47.52
N ILE A 130 -0.55 -24.16 -46.94
CA ILE A 130 -1.29 -23.04 -46.29
C ILE A 130 -2.10 -22.26 -47.34
N GLU A 131 -1.49 -22.01 -48.50
CA GLU A 131 -2.14 -21.34 -49.63
C GLU A 131 -3.29 -22.18 -50.19
N GLY A 132 -3.13 -23.51 -50.22
CA GLY A 132 -4.13 -24.49 -50.68
C GLY A 132 -3.78 -25.11 -52.05
N LYS A 133 -2.48 -25.23 -52.36
CA LYS A 133 -1.97 -25.79 -53.62
C LYS A 133 -1.82 -27.31 -53.60
N HIS A 134 -1.88 -27.93 -52.42
CA HIS A 134 -1.89 -29.39 -52.22
C HIS A 134 -2.58 -29.74 -50.88
N ASP A 135 -2.97 -31.01 -50.73
CA ASP A 135 -3.88 -31.48 -49.66
C ASP A 135 -3.35 -31.29 -48.23
N PHE A 136 -2.04 -31.41 -48.01
CA PHE A 136 -1.45 -31.28 -46.67
C PHE A 136 -1.31 -29.82 -46.25
N ASN A 137 -1.98 -29.41 -45.16
CA ASN A 137 -1.88 -28.08 -44.57
C ASN A 137 -1.47 -28.15 -43.09
N ILE A 138 -0.33 -27.53 -42.75
CA ILE A 138 0.26 -27.53 -41.40
C ILE A 138 -0.58 -26.78 -40.35
N ARG A 139 -1.46 -25.85 -40.74
CA ARG A 139 -2.34 -25.13 -39.79
C ARG A 139 -3.56 -25.96 -39.35
N LEU A 140 -3.84 -27.10 -40.00
CA LEU A 140 -4.90 -28.02 -39.57
C LEU A 140 -4.43 -28.93 -38.41
N PRO A 141 -5.22 -29.07 -37.33
CA PRO A 141 -4.85 -29.91 -36.19
C PRO A 141 -4.84 -31.40 -36.58
N SER A 142 -3.65 -31.93 -36.84
CA SER A 142 -3.43 -33.32 -37.23
C SER A 142 -2.12 -33.85 -36.61
N PRO A 143 -1.97 -35.17 -36.37
CA PRO A 143 -0.78 -35.71 -35.71
C PRO A 143 0.50 -35.48 -36.52
N LYS A 144 0.46 -35.56 -37.86
CA LYS A 144 1.62 -35.23 -38.72
C LYS A 144 1.99 -33.75 -38.60
N ALA A 145 1.01 -32.84 -38.67
CA ALA A 145 1.27 -31.40 -38.53
C ALA A 145 1.87 -31.05 -37.15
N SER A 146 1.30 -31.57 -36.05
CA SER A 146 1.82 -31.33 -34.70
C SER A 146 3.26 -31.85 -34.51
N GLN A 147 3.64 -32.96 -35.14
CA GLN A 147 5.02 -33.45 -35.11
C GLN A 147 5.98 -32.54 -35.87
N ILE A 148 5.61 -32.06 -37.07
CA ILE A 148 6.42 -31.11 -37.85
C ILE A 148 6.56 -29.79 -37.08
N ILE A 149 5.47 -29.26 -36.53
CA ILE A 149 5.46 -28.05 -35.70
C ILE A 149 6.39 -28.20 -34.49
N ASN A 150 6.35 -29.35 -33.80
CA ASN A 150 7.23 -29.60 -32.65
C ASN A 150 8.71 -29.65 -33.06
N VAL A 151 9.04 -30.22 -34.23
CA VAL A 151 10.42 -30.17 -34.79
C VAL A 151 10.83 -28.75 -35.17
N LEU A 152 9.93 -27.96 -35.78
CA LEU A 152 10.20 -26.56 -36.12
C LEU A 152 10.53 -25.74 -34.86
N ALA A 153 9.73 -25.88 -33.80
CA ALA A 153 9.94 -25.19 -32.52
C ALA A 153 11.20 -25.69 -31.79
N THR A 154 11.34 -27.01 -31.56
CA THR A 154 12.41 -27.56 -30.71
C THR A 154 13.78 -27.65 -31.37
N ILE A 155 13.87 -27.73 -32.70
CA ILE A 155 15.14 -27.88 -33.44
C ILE A 155 15.41 -26.64 -34.30
N THR A 156 14.51 -26.28 -35.24
CA THR A 156 14.87 -25.26 -36.25
C THR A 156 14.89 -23.82 -35.72
N VAL A 157 14.08 -23.49 -34.72
CA VAL A 157 14.08 -22.15 -34.10
C VAL A 157 15.38 -21.88 -33.33
N PRO A 158 15.83 -22.74 -32.38
CA PRO A 158 17.12 -22.55 -31.70
C PRO A 158 18.34 -22.49 -32.62
N ASP A 159 18.28 -23.22 -33.74
CA ASP A 159 19.36 -23.36 -34.70
C ASP A 159 19.50 -22.12 -35.62
N GLN A 160 18.38 -21.61 -36.13
CA GLN A 160 18.38 -20.56 -37.18
C GLN A 160 18.06 -19.16 -36.65
N TRP A 161 17.29 -19.02 -35.56
CA TRP A 161 16.69 -17.73 -35.19
C TRP A 161 17.69 -16.66 -34.74
N ILE A 162 18.86 -17.07 -34.22
CA ILE A 162 19.96 -16.17 -33.83
C ILE A 162 20.34 -15.23 -34.97
N HIS A 163 20.42 -15.76 -36.21
CA HIS A 163 20.73 -14.97 -37.41
C HIS A 163 19.53 -14.11 -37.86
N LEU A 164 18.32 -14.66 -37.71
CA LEU A 164 17.06 -14.02 -38.10
C LEU A 164 16.62 -12.91 -37.14
N ARG A 165 17.22 -12.79 -35.94
CA ARG A 165 16.95 -11.74 -34.95
C ARG A 165 17.35 -10.34 -35.45
N SER A 166 18.27 -10.23 -36.40
CA SER A 166 18.81 -8.95 -36.89
C SER A 166 17.81 -8.08 -37.66
N SER A 167 18.05 -6.76 -37.68
CA SER A 167 17.23 -5.77 -38.41
C SER A 167 17.68 -5.51 -39.85
N LYS A 168 18.80 -6.10 -40.28
CA LYS A 168 19.39 -5.98 -41.62
C LYS A 168 19.55 -7.36 -42.24
N LEU A 169 18.42 -7.94 -42.66
CA LEU A 169 18.35 -9.28 -43.24
C LEU A 169 18.65 -9.24 -44.74
N SER A 170 19.35 -10.27 -45.24
CA SER A 170 19.42 -10.60 -46.66
C SER A 170 18.04 -10.97 -47.21
N ASN A 171 17.84 -10.84 -48.53
CA ASN A 171 16.59 -11.24 -49.19
C ASN A 171 16.24 -12.72 -48.93
N THR A 172 17.25 -13.61 -48.85
CA THR A 172 17.06 -15.03 -48.54
C THR A 172 16.63 -15.25 -47.09
N GLU A 173 17.27 -14.58 -46.14
CA GLU A 173 16.97 -14.65 -44.70
C GLU A 173 15.59 -14.05 -44.39
N ALA A 174 15.21 -12.95 -45.05
CA ALA A 174 13.89 -12.35 -44.93
C ALA A 174 12.77 -13.27 -45.46
N LEU A 175 13.02 -13.99 -46.56
CA LEU A 175 12.10 -15.02 -47.07
C LEU A 175 11.99 -16.21 -46.11
N LEU A 176 13.12 -16.72 -45.61
CA LEU A 176 13.18 -17.82 -44.62
C LEU A 176 12.40 -17.44 -43.35
N LYS A 177 12.68 -16.25 -42.77
CA LYS A 177 11.96 -15.70 -41.61
C LYS A 177 10.44 -15.63 -41.86
N LYS A 178 10.02 -15.14 -43.03
CA LYS A 178 8.60 -15.05 -43.40
C LYS A 178 7.94 -16.43 -43.51
N LEU A 179 8.60 -17.40 -44.14
CA LEU A 179 8.07 -18.77 -44.32
C LEU A 179 7.98 -19.52 -42.97
N LEU A 180 9.01 -19.40 -42.13
CA LEU A 180 9.04 -19.99 -40.79
C LEU A 180 7.92 -19.42 -39.90
N LEU A 181 7.78 -18.09 -39.85
CA LEU A 181 6.70 -17.42 -39.12
C LEU A 181 5.32 -17.83 -39.66
N SER A 182 5.15 -17.96 -40.99
CA SER A 182 3.90 -18.43 -41.59
C SER A 182 3.52 -19.85 -41.15
N CYS A 183 4.49 -20.74 -40.96
CA CYS A 183 4.24 -22.10 -40.46
C CYS A 183 3.89 -22.10 -38.95
N LEU A 184 4.55 -21.25 -38.16
CA LEU A 184 4.36 -21.15 -36.71
C LEU A 184 3.16 -20.30 -36.28
N MET A 185 2.62 -19.45 -37.17
CA MET A 185 1.37 -18.72 -36.96
C MET A 185 0.16 -19.65 -37.08
N SER A 186 0.00 -20.49 -36.05
CA SER A 186 -1.15 -21.36 -35.85
C SER A 186 -1.34 -21.63 -34.36
N VAL A 187 -2.52 -22.10 -33.95
CA VAL A 187 -2.81 -22.45 -32.55
C VAL A 187 -1.84 -23.52 -32.02
N ALA A 188 -1.50 -24.51 -32.85
CA ALA A 188 -0.54 -25.54 -32.51
C ALA A 188 0.92 -25.01 -32.49
N GLY A 189 1.27 -24.11 -33.41
CA GLY A 189 2.59 -23.46 -33.46
C GLY A 189 2.89 -22.60 -32.22
N LEU A 190 1.96 -21.72 -31.88
CA LEU A 190 2.01 -20.94 -30.64
C LEU A 190 2.04 -21.88 -29.41
N GLY A 191 1.16 -22.89 -29.37
CA GLY A 191 1.13 -23.86 -28.26
C GLY A 191 2.46 -24.60 -28.04
N ALA A 192 3.13 -25.03 -29.11
CA ALA A 192 4.43 -25.69 -29.05
C ALA A 192 5.53 -24.75 -28.52
N LEU A 193 5.58 -23.51 -29.03
CA LEU A 193 6.53 -22.49 -28.56
C LEU A 193 6.33 -22.16 -27.07
N LEU A 194 5.09 -21.97 -26.61
CA LEU A 194 4.82 -21.74 -25.18
C LEU A 194 5.21 -22.94 -24.30
N MET A 195 5.04 -24.17 -24.79
CA MET A 195 5.46 -25.38 -24.08
C MET A 195 6.99 -25.47 -23.97
N GLN A 196 7.71 -25.17 -25.05
CA GLN A 196 9.17 -25.08 -25.09
C GLN A 196 9.70 -23.99 -24.16
N ILE A 197 9.13 -22.78 -24.20
CA ILE A 197 9.47 -21.67 -23.29
C ILE A 197 9.28 -22.10 -21.83
N LYS A 198 8.15 -22.75 -21.51
CA LYS A 198 7.88 -23.26 -20.16
C LYS A 198 8.90 -24.33 -19.73
N GLN A 199 9.28 -25.25 -20.61
CA GLN A 199 10.30 -26.26 -20.32
C GLN A 199 11.67 -25.62 -20.07
N LEU A 200 12.12 -24.73 -20.96
CA LEU A 200 13.39 -24.00 -20.84
C LEU A 200 13.43 -23.12 -19.57
N ALA A 201 12.33 -22.46 -19.22
CA ALA A 201 12.22 -21.63 -18.02
C ALA A 201 12.24 -22.46 -16.71
N ILE A 202 11.91 -23.75 -16.74
CA ILE A 202 12.06 -24.67 -15.59
C ILE A 202 13.49 -25.23 -15.51
N THR A 203 14.11 -25.56 -16.66
CA THR A 203 15.47 -26.13 -16.70
C THR A 203 16.58 -25.10 -16.48
N THR A 204 16.36 -23.83 -16.83
CA THR A 204 17.39 -22.79 -16.79
C THR A 204 17.55 -22.21 -15.38
N SER A 205 18.58 -22.66 -14.64
CA SER A 205 18.92 -22.13 -13.32
C SER A 205 19.89 -20.94 -13.39
N LYS A 206 19.38 -19.74 -13.08
CA LYS A 206 20.16 -18.52 -12.72
C LYS A 206 21.16 -17.95 -13.75
N LYS A 207 21.08 -18.32 -15.03
CA LYS A 207 21.78 -17.63 -16.14
C LYS A 207 20.86 -17.48 -17.34
N THR A 208 20.98 -16.42 -18.11
CA THR A 208 20.27 -16.26 -19.38
C THR A 208 20.68 -17.38 -20.35
N SER A 209 19.69 -18.13 -20.86
CA SER A 209 19.89 -19.07 -21.96
C SER A 209 19.42 -18.39 -23.26
N PRO A 210 20.29 -18.17 -24.27
CA PRO A 210 19.92 -17.41 -25.46
C PRO A 210 18.76 -18.05 -26.22
N ILE A 211 18.68 -19.39 -26.20
CA ILE A 211 17.59 -20.20 -26.76
C ILE A 211 16.21 -19.82 -26.18
N LEU A 212 16.14 -19.42 -24.90
CA LEU A 212 14.90 -18.96 -24.27
C LEU A 212 14.50 -17.56 -24.78
N GLU A 213 15.46 -16.65 -24.94
CA GLU A 213 15.21 -15.35 -25.58
C GLU A 213 14.82 -15.48 -27.06
N ASP A 214 15.42 -16.42 -27.79
CA ASP A 214 15.07 -16.71 -29.18
C ASP A 214 13.62 -17.21 -29.28
N ALA A 215 13.23 -18.17 -28.46
CA ALA A 215 11.85 -18.64 -28.41
C ALA A 215 10.85 -17.53 -28.02
N ILE A 216 11.19 -16.68 -27.04
CA ILE A 216 10.37 -15.52 -26.64
C ILE A 216 10.24 -14.52 -27.81
N SER A 217 11.33 -14.19 -28.50
CA SER A 217 11.31 -13.23 -29.62
C SER A 217 10.66 -13.77 -30.89
N VAL A 218 10.61 -15.10 -31.10
CA VAL A 218 9.71 -15.71 -32.10
C VAL A 218 8.26 -15.42 -31.74
N VAL A 219 7.83 -15.70 -30.51
CA VAL A 219 6.44 -15.42 -30.08
C VAL A 219 6.13 -13.92 -30.14
N GLU A 220 7.09 -13.05 -29.82
CA GLU A 220 6.94 -11.60 -29.95
C GLU A 220 6.74 -11.18 -31.40
N THR A 221 7.54 -11.68 -32.34
CA THR A 221 7.35 -11.36 -33.78
C THR A 221 6.07 -11.96 -34.36
N LEU A 222 5.66 -13.17 -33.94
CA LEU A 222 4.39 -13.80 -34.34
C LEU A 222 3.16 -13.02 -33.86
N LEU A 223 3.21 -12.45 -32.66
CA LEU A 223 2.10 -11.68 -32.10
C LEU A 223 2.19 -10.17 -32.45
N SER A 224 3.35 -9.67 -32.90
CA SER A 224 3.53 -8.26 -33.24
C SER A 224 2.57 -7.76 -34.32
N GLY A 225 1.98 -6.60 -34.08
CA GLY A 225 1.04 -5.95 -35.00
C GLY A 225 -0.45 -6.10 -34.62
N ASN A 226 -1.31 -5.56 -35.49
CA ASN A 226 -2.74 -5.41 -35.23
C ASN A 226 -3.62 -6.34 -36.11
N GLY A 227 -3.03 -7.36 -36.76
CA GLY A 227 -3.72 -8.25 -37.72
C GLY A 227 -4.09 -9.62 -37.16
N VAL A 228 -3.46 -10.07 -36.08
CA VAL A 228 -3.41 -11.49 -35.66
C VAL A 228 -4.80 -12.07 -35.41
N VAL A 229 -5.66 -11.35 -34.67
CA VAL A 229 -7.03 -11.82 -34.38
C VAL A 229 -7.91 -11.83 -35.63
N LYS A 230 -7.70 -10.91 -36.57
CA LYS A 230 -8.40 -10.88 -37.87
C LYS A 230 -7.99 -12.06 -38.75
N GLU A 231 -6.72 -12.42 -38.76
CA GLU A 231 -6.18 -13.52 -39.56
C GLU A 231 -6.63 -14.88 -39.02
N LEU A 232 -6.56 -15.10 -37.70
CA LEU A 232 -7.10 -16.31 -37.05
C LEU A 232 -8.62 -16.46 -37.24
N LEU A 233 -9.37 -15.35 -37.29
CA LEU A 233 -10.81 -15.35 -37.55
C LEU A 233 -11.13 -15.66 -39.03
N ALA A 234 -10.28 -15.23 -39.97
CA ALA A 234 -10.37 -15.63 -41.38
C ALA A 234 -10.01 -17.12 -41.57
N GLU A 235 -8.96 -17.61 -40.91
CA GLU A 235 -8.57 -19.03 -40.90
C GLU A 235 -9.68 -19.94 -40.39
N ALA A 236 -10.31 -19.58 -39.27
CA ALA A 236 -11.41 -20.36 -38.69
C ALA A 236 -12.52 -20.65 -39.73
N ASN A 237 -12.74 -19.74 -40.68
CA ASN A 237 -13.73 -19.90 -41.74
C ASN A 237 -13.18 -20.52 -43.03
N LYS A 238 -11.89 -20.33 -43.38
CA LYS A 238 -11.24 -21.02 -44.53
C LYS A 238 -11.05 -22.52 -44.25
N LEU A 239 -10.70 -22.88 -43.01
CA LEU A 239 -10.21 -24.23 -42.65
C LEU A 239 -11.32 -25.19 -42.19
N PHE A 240 -12.42 -24.70 -41.60
CA PHE A 240 -13.45 -25.55 -41.00
C PHE A 240 -14.85 -25.25 -41.56
N SER A 241 -15.40 -26.19 -42.33
CA SER A 241 -16.77 -26.08 -42.84
C SER A 241 -17.80 -26.19 -41.71
N SER A 242 -17.61 -27.10 -40.75
CA SER A 242 -18.53 -27.36 -39.63
C SER A 242 -18.47 -26.28 -38.53
N GLU A 243 -19.62 -25.76 -38.13
CA GLU A 243 -19.72 -24.74 -37.07
C GLU A 243 -19.18 -25.24 -35.72
N MET A 244 -19.38 -26.52 -35.38
CA MET A 244 -18.86 -27.11 -34.13
C MET A 244 -17.33 -27.06 -34.09
N GLN A 245 -16.68 -27.33 -35.21
CA GLN A 245 -15.21 -27.26 -35.33
C GLN A 245 -14.72 -25.81 -35.23
N ARG A 246 -15.41 -24.84 -35.87
CA ARG A 246 -15.11 -23.39 -35.71
C ARG A 246 -15.19 -22.95 -34.25
N ARG A 247 -16.25 -23.37 -33.53
CA ARG A 247 -16.44 -23.06 -32.10
C ARG A 247 -15.31 -23.64 -31.24
N VAL A 248 -14.92 -24.90 -31.45
CA VAL A 248 -13.83 -25.54 -30.68
C VAL A 248 -12.47 -24.90 -30.97
N TYR A 249 -12.13 -24.66 -32.24
CA TYR A 249 -10.90 -23.94 -32.62
C TYR A 249 -10.85 -22.55 -31.97
N TRP A 250 -11.96 -21.80 -32.03
CA TRP A 250 -12.02 -20.46 -31.46
C TRP A 250 -12.01 -20.43 -29.92
N GLN A 251 -12.52 -21.47 -29.26
CA GLN A 251 -12.36 -21.63 -27.82
C GLN A 251 -10.89 -21.82 -27.44
N GLU A 252 -10.11 -22.60 -28.20
CA GLU A 252 -8.68 -22.74 -27.94
C GLU A 252 -7.92 -21.44 -28.25
N VAL A 253 -8.20 -20.74 -29.37
CA VAL A 253 -7.69 -19.37 -29.65
C VAL A 253 -7.97 -18.42 -28.49
N THR A 254 -9.23 -18.40 -28.01
CA THR A 254 -9.67 -17.58 -26.88
C THR A 254 -8.95 -17.96 -25.59
N SER A 255 -8.67 -19.24 -25.36
CA SER A 255 -7.90 -19.69 -24.20
C SER A 255 -6.42 -19.33 -24.29
N LEU A 256 -5.85 -19.33 -25.49
CA LEU A 256 -4.45 -19.05 -25.76
C LEU A 256 -4.16 -17.55 -25.59
N LEU A 257 -4.95 -16.71 -26.26
CA LEU A 257 -4.79 -15.26 -26.25
C LEU A 257 -5.39 -14.59 -25.01
N ALA A 258 -6.64 -14.92 -24.66
CA ALA A 258 -7.36 -14.25 -23.57
C ALA A 258 -7.49 -15.09 -22.29
N GLY A 259 -7.26 -16.40 -22.34
CA GLY A 259 -7.24 -17.30 -21.17
C GLY A 259 -5.89 -17.34 -20.44
N SER A 260 -5.13 -16.24 -20.48
CA SER A 260 -3.82 -16.01 -19.87
C SER A 260 -2.70 -17.02 -20.14
N LYS A 261 -2.87 -18.01 -21.04
CA LYS A 261 -1.81 -18.99 -21.40
C LYS A 261 -0.50 -18.31 -21.85
N VAL A 262 -0.56 -17.41 -22.84
CA VAL A 262 0.62 -16.63 -23.33
C VAL A 262 1.22 -15.79 -22.19
N LEU A 263 0.41 -14.89 -21.62
CA LEU A 263 0.86 -13.93 -20.61
C LEU A 263 1.48 -14.61 -19.37
N SER A 264 0.87 -15.69 -18.86
CA SER A 264 1.38 -16.37 -17.65
C SER A 264 2.68 -17.14 -17.89
N THR A 265 2.84 -17.79 -19.06
CA THR A 265 4.09 -18.50 -19.39
C THR A 265 5.25 -17.54 -19.63
N LEU A 266 5.00 -16.40 -20.26
CA LEU A 266 6.02 -15.37 -20.52
C LEU A 266 6.35 -14.55 -19.27
N ALA A 267 5.36 -14.23 -18.43
CA ALA A 267 5.61 -13.67 -17.09
C ALA A 267 6.47 -14.62 -16.25
N GLN A 268 6.11 -15.92 -16.18
CA GLN A 268 6.90 -16.92 -15.44
C GLN A 268 8.34 -17.07 -15.97
N ALA A 269 8.53 -17.04 -17.29
CA ALA A 269 9.86 -17.04 -17.89
C ALA A 269 10.65 -15.78 -17.46
N SER A 270 10.04 -14.59 -17.55
CA SER A 270 10.68 -13.34 -17.16
C SER A 270 11.02 -13.24 -15.66
N THR A 271 10.23 -13.86 -14.76
CA THR A 271 10.55 -13.88 -13.32
C THR A 271 11.69 -14.83 -12.97
N ASN A 272 11.93 -15.86 -13.79
CA ASN A 272 13.04 -16.80 -13.60
C ASN A 272 14.36 -16.22 -14.16
N ILE A 273 14.28 -15.33 -15.17
CA ILE A 273 15.37 -14.47 -15.64
C ILE A 273 15.50 -13.29 -14.66
N GLY A 274 16.07 -13.55 -13.48
CA GLY A 274 16.28 -12.53 -12.45
C GLY A 274 17.15 -11.36 -12.94
N HIS A 275 17.03 -10.20 -12.28
CA HIS A 275 17.79 -8.99 -12.61
C HIS A 275 19.30 -9.18 -12.41
N SER A 276 20.01 -9.63 -13.45
CA SER A 276 21.47 -9.76 -13.50
C SER A 276 22.07 -8.73 -14.48
N ASP A 277 22.81 -7.78 -13.90
CA ASP A 277 23.70 -6.80 -14.54
C ASP A 277 23.08 -5.79 -15.52
N GLU A 278 23.84 -4.71 -15.77
CA GLU A 278 23.34 -3.39 -16.20
C GLU A 278 23.02 -3.27 -17.70
N THR A 279 23.01 -4.38 -18.45
CA THR A 279 22.87 -4.38 -19.92
C THR A 279 21.45 -4.73 -20.38
N ILE A 280 20.59 -3.71 -20.45
CA ILE A 280 19.27 -3.70 -21.12
C ILE A 280 18.30 -4.80 -20.60
N PRO A 281 17.41 -4.50 -19.64
CA PRO A 281 16.43 -5.47 -19.17
C PRO A 281 15.45 -5.85 -20.29
N LEU A 282 15.44 -7.12 -20.69
CA LEU A 282 14.67 -7.66 -21.82
C LEU A 282 13.18 -7.84 -21.47
N VAL A 283 12.51 -6.75 -21.08
CA VAL A 283 11.08 -6.72 -20.77
C VAL A 283 10.29 -6.71 -22.08
N SER A 284 10.09 -7.90 -22.66
CA SER A 284 9.14 -8.10 -23.75
C SER A 284 7.76 -7.62 -23.35
N TRP A 285 7.08 -6.85 -24.21
CA TRP A 285 5.73 -6.33 -23.93
C TRP A 285 4.68 -7.43 -23.71
N LEU A 286 5.00 -8.69 -24.08
CA LEU A 286 4.17 -9.86 -23.81
C LEU A 286 4.17 -10.32 -22.33
N SER A 287 5.12 -9.88 -21.51
CA SER A 287 5.14 -10.18 -20.06
C SER A 287 4.44 -9.11 -19.22
N ASP A 288 4.34 -7.86 -19.70
CA ASP A 288 3.48 -6.85 -19.08
C ASP A 288 2.02 -7.04 -19.52
N GLY A 289 1.19 -7.49 -18.57
CA GLY A 289 -0.25 -7.67 -18.79
C GLY A 289 -0.99 -6.39 -19.18
N ALA A 290 -0.46 -5.20 -18.91
CA ALA A 290 -1.04 -3.94 -19.36
C ALA A 290 -0.82 -3.73 -20.86
N GLU A 291 0.41 -3.83 -21.36
CA GLU A 291 0.71 -3.70 -22.80
C GLU A 291 0.09 -4.84 -23.62
N TYR A 292 0.18 -6.08 -23.11
CA TYR A 292 -0.50 -7.23 -23.70
C TYR A 292 -2.01 -7.00 -23.86
N SER A 293 -2.65 -6.37 -22.87
CA SER A 293 -4.09 -6.09 -22.91
C SER A 293 -4.46 -4.94 -23.84
N ARG A 294 -3.58 -3.94 -24.02
CA ARG A 294 -3.73 -2.93 -25.09
C ARG A 294 -3.61 -3.59 -26.46
N TRP A 295 -2.59 -4.41 -26.69
CA TRP A 295 -2.41 -5.17 -27.93
C TRP A 295 -3.65 -6.01 -28.28
N LEU A 296 -4.23 -6.70 -27.29
CA LEU A 296 -5.47 -7.46 -27.46
C LEU A 296 -6.65 -6.54 -27.82
N GLY A 297 -6.78 -5.38 -27.16
CA GLY A 297 -7.77 -4.35 -27.50
C GLY A 297 -7.64 -3.83 -28.95
N ARG A 298 -6.41 -3.53 -29.41
CA ARG A 298 -6.12 -3.13 -30.81
C ARG A 298 -6.56 -4.21 -31.80
N ASN A 299 -6.19 -5.47 -31.54
CA ASN A 299 -6.49 -6.60 -32.42
C ASN A 299 -8.00 -6.95 -32.46
N ILE A 300 -8.73 -6.75 -31.36
CA ILE A 300 -10.19 -6.87 -31.34
C ILE A 300 -10.83 -5.75 -32.17
N ALA A 301 -10.37 -4.49 -32.04
CA ALA A 301 -10.89 -3.36 -32.81
C ALA A 301 -10.69 -3.53 -34.33
N THR A 302 -9.50 -3.95 -34.77
CA THR A 302 -9.20 -4.17 -36.20
C THR A 302 -9.94 -5.38 -36.79
N ALA A 303 -10.15 -6.45 -36.01
CA ALA A 303 -10.98 -7.57 -36.43
C ALA A 303 -12.47 -7.20 -36.51
N ALA A 304 -12.96 -6.38 -35.57
CA ALA A 304 -14.36 -5.94 -35.52
C ALA A 304 -14.72 -5.05 -36.72
N THR A 305 -13.89 -4.03 -36.97
CA THR A 305 -14.05 -3.11 -38.11
C THR A 305 -13.97 -3.82 -39.46
N ALA A 306 -13.06 -4.79 -39.62
CA ALA A 306 -12.98 -5.58 -40.86
C ALA A 306 -14.21 -6.47 -41.11
N SER A 307 -14.84 -6.99 -40.04
CA SER A 307 -15.94 -7.96 -40.16
C SER A 307 -17.28 -7.34 -40.57
N ILE A 308 -17.52 -6.06 -40.26
CA ILE A 308 -18.76 -5.36 -40.60
C ILE A 308 -18.85 -5.03 -42.11
N SER A 309 -17.74 -5.13 -42.84
CA SER A 309 -17.73 -5.13 -44.31
C SER A 309 -18.29 -6.42 -44.94
N MET A 310 -18.69 -7.43 -44.14
CA MET A 310 -19.13 -8.75 -44.62
C MET A 310 -20.58 -9.07 -44.18
N SER A 311 -21.56 -8.45 -44.86
CA SER A 311 -22.96 -8.27 -44.41
C SER A 311 -23.77 -9.51 -44.03
N PHE A 312 -23.33 -10.74 -44.34
CA PHE A 312 -24.04 -11.97 -43.95
C PHE A 312 -23.27 -12.88 -42.95
N SER A 313 -21.93 -12.77 -42.88
CA SER A 313 -21.12 -13.55 -41.91
C SER A 313 -20.74 -12.74 -40.66
N GLY A 314 -20.89 -11.41 -40.70
CA GLY A 314 -20.43 -10.51 -39.66
C GLY A 314 -21.02 -10.81 -38.27
N ILE A 315 -22.26 -11.28 -38.16
CA ILE A 315 -22.91 -11.57 -36.86
C ILE A 315 -22.20 -12.72 -36.13
N HIS A 316 -21.87 -13.82 -36.82
CA HIS A 316 -21.10 -14.92 -36.23
C HIS A 316 -19.69 -14.47 -35.83
N HIS A 317 -19.06 -13.62 -36.65
CA HIS A 317 -17.77 -13.01 -36.33
C HIS A 317 -17.84 -12.11 -35.08
N MET A 318 -18.89 -11.30 -34.90
CA MET A 318 -19.07 -10.47 -33.70
C MET A 318 -19.29 -11.33 -32.45
N ASN A 319 -20.07 -12.40 -32.55
CA ASN A 319 -20.25 -13.34 -31.44
C ASN A 319 -18.92 -14.03 -31.03
N MET A 320 -18.06 -14.35 -32.00
CA MET A 320 -16.72 -14.90 -31.74
C MET A 320 -15.78 -13.84 -31.11
N LEU A 321 -15.74 -12.62 -31.65
CA LEU A 321 -14.96 -11.52 -31.04
C LEU A 321 -15.48 -11.13 -29.65
N CYS A 322 -16.77 -11.21 -29.38
CA CYS A 322 -17.36 -11.00 -28.05
C CYS A 322 -16.86 -12.04 -27.03
N GLN A 323 -16.73 -13.32 -27.43
CA GLN A 323 -16.16 -14.35 -26.55
C GLN A 323 -14.70 -14.02 -26.18
N LEU A 324 -13.92 -13.56 -27.15
CA LEU A 324 -12.53 -13.12 -26.94
C LEU A 324 -12.46 -11.87 -26.06
N LEU A 325 -13.31 -10.86 -26.31
CA LEU A 325 -13.42 -9.63 -25.54
C LEU A 325 -13.81 -9.90 -24.09
N LYS A 326 -14.89 -10.69 -23.87
CA LYS A 326 -15.34 -11.09 -22.53
C LYS A 326 -14.22 -11.78 -21.75
N ARG A 327 -13.48 -12.69 -22.40
CA ARG A 327 -12.36 -13.38 -21.74
C ARG A 327 -11.20 -12.41 -21.48
N GLY A 328 -10.92 -11.49 -22.40
CA GLY A 328 -9.89 -10.44 -22.25
C GLY A 328 -10.16 -9.50 -21.07
N LEU A 329 -11.42 -9.08 -20.88
CA LEU A 329 -11.84 -8.30 -19.70
C LEU A 329 -11.56 -9.04 -18.37
N SER A 330 -11.53 -10.38 -18.39
CA SER A 330 -11.20 -11.23 -17.22
C SER A 330 -9.69 -11.45 -16.98
N LEU A 331 -8.79 -10.86 -17.77
CA LEU A 331 -7.33 -10.93 -17.57
C LEU A 331 -6.83 -10.11 -16.35
N GLY A 332 -7.68 -9.31 -15.71
CA GLY A 332 -7.31 -8.42 -14.60
C GLY A 332 -6.86 -7.01 -15.02
N TYR A 333 -6.49 -6.83 -16.29
CA TYR A 333 -6.05 -5.55 -16.88
C TYR A 333 -7.16 -4.87 -17.71
N ARG A 334 -8.41 -5.02 -17.25
CA ARG A 334 -9.65 -4.52 -17.87
C ARG A 334 -9.50 -3.10 -18.43
N ASP A 335 -8.94 -2.20 -17.63
CA ASP A 335 -8.87 -0.77 -17.98
C ASP A 335 -7.96 -0.54 -19.20
N ALA A 336 -6.80 -1.19 -19.27
CA ALA A 336 -5.87 -1.07 -20.40
C ALA A 336 -6.50 -1.57 -21.72
N LEU A 337 -7.25 -2.68 -21.67
CA LEU A 337 -7.96 -3.22 -22.83
C LEU A 337 -9.09 -2.28 -23.30
N THR A 338 -9.95 -1.85 -22.37
CA THR A 338 -11.12 -1.02 -22.67
C THR A 338 -10.73 0.34 -23.23
N ILE A 339 -9.73 1.00 -22.62
CA ILE A 339 -9.25 2.33 -23.05
C ILE A 339 -8.75 2.28 -24.48
N GLU A 340 -7.94 1.28 -24.81
CA GLU A 340 -7.41 1.09 -26.16
C GLU A 340 -8.52 0.71 -27.16
N LEU A 341 -9.44 -0.19 -26.78
CA LEU A 341 -10.58 -0.60 -27.61
C LEU A 341 -11.44 0.59 -28.05
N TYR A 342 -11.88 1.44 -27.11
CA TYR A 342 -12.74 2.58 -27.45
C TYR A 342 -11.96 3.68 -28.19
N THR A 343 -10.69 3.91 -27.83
CA THR A 343 -9.81 4.88 -28.52
C THR A 343 -9.61 4.48 -29.99
N MET A 344 -9.37 3.20 -30.29
CA MET A 344 -9.20 2.70 -31.65
C MET A 344 -10.49 2.77 -32.50
N LEU A 345 -11.67 2.66 -31.88
CA LEU A 345 -12.97 2.69 -32.57
C LEU A 345 -13.56 4.10 -32.73
N LEU A 346 -13.26 5.04 -31.81
CA LEU A 346 -13.91 6.35 -31.77
C LEU A 346 -13.00 7.54 -32.09
N PHE A 347 -11.70 7.49 -31.77
CA PHE A 347 -10.78 8.64 -31.84
C PHE A 347 -9.77 8.60 -33.00
N ARG A 348 -9.96 7.74 -34.02
CA ARG A 348 -9.08 7.72 -35.22
C ARG A 348 -9.59 8.60 -36.36
N ASN A 349 -10.39 8.05 -37.27
CA ASN A 349 -10.76 8.73 -38.51
C ASN A 349 -12.24 9.16 -38.50
N HIS A 350 -13.12 8.27 -38.06
CA HIS A 350 -14.56 8.49 -37.86
C HIS A 350 -15.00 7.67 -36.65
N ALA A 351 -16.02 8.12 -35.92
CA ALA A 351 -16.52 7.41 -34.74
C ALA A 351 -17.39 6.20 -35.14
N LEU A 352 -16.86 4.98 -34.96
CA LEU A 352 -17.49 3.74 -35.41
C LEU A 352 -18.48 3.17 -34.39
N TRP A 353 -19.50 3.97 -34.06
CA TRP A 353 -20.52 3.69 -33.04
C TRP A 353 -21.19 2.33 -33.19
N THR A 354 -21.62 1.96 -34.40
CA THR A 354 -22.30 0.69 -34.67
C THR A 354 -21.43 -0.55 -34.36
N VAL A 355 -20.12 -0.45 -34.55
CA VAL A 355 -19.14 -1.50 -34.19
C VAL A 355 -19.11 -1.67 -32.66
N LEU A 356 -19.01 -0.55 -31.95
CA LEU A 356 -18.95 -0.51 -30.48
C LEU A 356 -20.26 -0.98 -29.85
N HIS A 357 -21.41 -0.51 -30.34
CA HIS A 357 -22.75 -0.93 -29.90
C HIS A 357 -22.93 -2.44 -30.05
N THR A 358 -22.57 -3.02 -31.20
CA THR A 358 -22.70 -4.45 -31.45
C THR A 358 -21.85 -5.28 -30.49
N LEU A 359 -20.59 -4.88 -30.26
CA LEU A 359 -19.71 -5.52 -29.29
C LEU A 359 -20.28 -5.42 -27.86
N ILE A 360 -20.70 -4.23 -27.42
CA ILE A 360 -21.24 -4.02 -26.06
C ILE A 360 -22.54 -4.79 -25.85
N GLN A 361 -23.51 -4.71 -26.76
CA GLN A 361 -24.80 -5.39 -26.62
C GLN A 361 -24.67 -6.92 -26.52
N SER A 362 -23.64 -7.51 -27.14
CA SER A 362 -23.35 -8.95 -27.05
C SER A 362 -22.70 -9.40 -25.73
N LEU A 363 -22.21 -8.48 -24.89
CA LEU A 363 -21.65 -8.79 -23.57
C LEU A 363 -22.74 -8.98 -22.49
N PRO A 364 -22.48 -9.76 -21.42
CA PRO A 364 -23.35 -9.82 -20.25
C PRO A 364 -23.57 -8.46 -19.58
N SER A 365 -24.71 -8.28 -18.91
CA SER A 365 -25.11 -7.01 -18.26
C SER A 365 -24.11 -6.47 -17.22
N HIS A 366 -23.44 -7.35 -16.48
CA HIS A 366 -22.33 -6.98 -15.59
C HIS A 366 -21.14 -6.40 -16.37
N ASP A 367 -20.75 -7.07 -17.45
CA ASP A 367 -19.56 -6.74 -18.23
C ASP A 367 -19.78 -5.45 -19.03
N GLN A 368 -21.01 -5.20 -19.52
CA GLN A 368 -21.42 -3.92 -20.11
C GLN A 368 -21.27 -2.75 -19.14
N LYS A 369 -21.79 -2.88 -17.91
CA LYS A 369 -21.70 -1.85 -16.86
C LYS A 369 -20.24 -1.59 -16.45
N SER A 370 -19.48 -2.68 -16.26
CA SER A 370 -18.06 -2.64 -15.91
C SER A 370 -17.23 -1.91 -16.99
N LEU A 371 -17.54 -2.13 -18.27
CA LEU A 371 -16.91 -1.45 -19.41
C LEU A 371 -17.29 0.04 -19.46
N PHE A 372 -18.57 0.37 -19.28
CA PHE A 372 -19.05 1.76 -19.20
C PHE A 372 -18.38 2.53 -18.05
N ASP A 373 -18.31 1.95 -16.84
CA ASP A 373 -17.70 2.56 -15.67
C ASP A 373 -16.19 2.84 -15.91
N THR A 374 -15.47 1.94 -16.59
CA THR A 374 -14.08 2.20 -17.02
C THR A 374 -13.99 3.39 -17.97
N ILE A 375 -14.83 3.46 -19.01
CA ILE A 375 -14.78 4.56 -19.98
C ILE A 375 -15.09 5.89 -19.28
N LEU A 376 -16.11 5.93 -18.42
CA LEU A 376 -16.45 7.13 -17.65
C LEU A 376 -15.31 7.58 -16.73
N CYS A 377 -14.61 6.64 -16.07
CA CYS A 377 -13.44 6.95 -15.24
C CYS A 377 -12.23 7.45 -16.06
N ASP A 378 -12.02 6.94 -17.26
CA ASP A 378 -10.91 7.35 -18.13
C ASP A 378 -11.17 8.72 -18.79
N LEU A 379 -12.39 8.96 -19.30
CA LEU A 379 -12.82 10.27 -19.79
C LEU A 379 -12.73 11.34 -18.69
N GLY A 380 -13.19 11.01 -17.47
CA GLY A 380 -13.08 11.90 -16.31
C GLY A 380 -11.64 12.23 -15.93
N ARG A 381 -10.70 11.28 -16.07
CA ARG A 381 -9.27 11.51 -15.80
C ARG A 381 -8.53 12.27 -16.91
N LYS A 382 -8.96 12.13 -18.17
CA LYS A 382 -8.30 12.71 -19.34
C LYS A 382 -8.78 14.11 -19.69
N HIS A 383 -10.07 14.40 -19.50
CA HIS A 383 -10.71 15.59 -20.07
C HIS A 383 -11.40 16.49 -19.04
N LEU A 384 -11.61 16.03 -17.80
CA LEU A 384 -12.36 16.77 -16.78
C LEU A 384 -11.49 17.10 -15.57
N GLY A 385 -11.83 18.19 -14.87
CA GLY A 385 -11.17 18.54 -13.62
C GLY A 385 -11.55 17.55 -12.52
N GLY A 386 -10.55 16.87 -11.94
CA GLY A 386 -10.75 16.00 -10.77
C GLY A 386 -11.13 16.71 -9.47
N SER A 387 -11.62 17.97 -9.54
CA SER A 387 -12.03 18.73 -8.37
C SER A 387 -13.29 18.12 -7.74
N ILE A 388 -13.19 17.89 -6.45
CA ILE A 388 -14.30 17.51 -5.58
C ILE A 388 -14.97 18.77 -5.01
N ASN A 389 -14.17 19.80 -4.77
CA ASN A 389 -14.59 21.09 -4.22
C ASN A 389 -15.37 21.91 -5.26
N VAL A 390 -16.36 22.67 -4.80
CA VAL A 390 -17.11 23.61 -5.63
C VAL A 390 -16.31 24.90 -5.78
N ALA A 391 -15.64 25.02 -6.92
CA ALA A 391 -14.83 26.18 -7.28
C ALA A 391 -15.69 27.32 -7.86
N ASP A 392 -15.08 28.49 -8.02
CA ASP A 392 -15.70 29.75 -8.41
C ASP A 392 -16.44 29.65 -9.75
N LYS A 393 -17.52 30.42 -9.91
CA LYS A 393 -18.42 30.40 -11.08
C LYS A 393 -17.70 30.49 -12.43
N GLU A 394 -16.66 31.31 -12.53
CA GLU A 394 -15.86 31.48 -13.76
C GLU A 394 -15.02 30.24 -14.08
N SER A 395 -14.45 29.59 -13.06
CA SER A 395 -13.71 28.32 -13.20
C SER A 395 -14.62 27.15 -13.58
N LEU A 396 -15.89 27.17 -13.15
CA LEU A 396 -16.88 26.19 -13.56
C LEU A 396 -17.29 26.39 -15.04
N ALA A 397 -17.32 27.63 -15.52
CA ALA A 397 -17.68 27.95 -16.91
C ALA A 397 -16.62 27.50 -17.93
N SER A 398 -15.32 27.67 -17.63
CA SER A 398 -14.22 27.37 -18.57
C SER A 398 -14.17 25.90 -19.02
N HIS A 399 -14.58 24.96 -18.15
CA HIS A 399 -14.59 23.53 -18.45
C HIS A 399 -15.77 23.06 -19.32
N SER A 400 -16.75 23.93 -19.61
CA SER A 400 -18.02 23.55 -20.26
C SER A 400 -17.86 22.87 -21.63
N ALA A 401 -16.82 23.21 -22.41
CA ALA A 401 -16.60 22.60 -23.73
C ALA A 401 -16.13 21.13 -23.64
N ALA A 402 -15.29 20.81 -22.66
CA ALA A 402 -14.84 19.45 -22.39
C ALA A 402 -15.98 18.61 -21.77
N ILE A 403 -16.73 19.20 -20.84
CA ILE A 403 -17.93 18.59 -20.24
C ILE A 403 -18.96 18.24 -21.33
N GLY A 404 -19.19 19.13 -22.30
CA GLY A 404 -20.10 18.86 -23.42
C GLY A 404 -19.61 17.75 -24.36
N GLY A 405 -18.30 17.67 -24.61
CA GLY A 405 -17.70 16.57 -25.37
C GLY A 405 -17.83 15.21 -24.65
N VAL A 406 -17.58 15.18 -23.34
CA VAL A 406 -17.77 13.96 -22.51
C VAL A 406 -19.25 13.59 -22.42
N ALA A 407 -20.16 14.56 -22.30
CA ALA A 407 -21.61 14.31 -22.34
C ALA A 407 -22.07 13.71 -23.68
N ALA A 408 -21.49 14.15 -24.81
CA ALA A 408 -21.74 13.56 -26.13
C ALA A 408 -21.22 12.12 -26.24
N MET A 409 -20.01 11.87 -25.71
CA MET A 409 -19.44 10.52 -25.63
C MET A 409 -20.29 9.58 -24.76
N ILE A 410 -20.76 10.03 -23.59
CA ILE A 410 -21.67 9.27 -22.72
C ILE A 410 -22.98 8.96 -23.45
N ASN A 411 -23.61 9.98 -24.07
CA ASN A 411 -24.86 9.80 -24.79
C ASN A 411 -24.72 8.78 -25.94
N GLY A 412 -23.64 8.86 -26.73
CA GLY A 412 -23.35 7.92 -27.82
C GLY A 412 -23.13 6.47 -27.34
N ILE A 413 -22.49 6.24 -26.18
CA ILE A 413 -22.32 4.89 -25.62
C ILE A 413 -23.64 4.31 -25.09
N VAL A 414 -24.52 5.17 -24.60
CA VAL A 414 -25.78 4.84 -23.93
C VAL A 414 -26.97 4.75 -24.92
N GLU A 415 -26.79 5.27 -26.13
CA GLU A 415 -27.73 5.16 -27.24
C GLU A 415 -28.10 3.69 -27.51
N ASN A 416 -29.38 3.42 -27.76
CA ASN A 416 -29.91 2.08 -28.05
C ASN A 416 -29.59 0.99 -27.00
N ASN A 417 -29.23 1.36 -25.75
CA ASN A 417 -28.98 0.42 -24.66
C ASN A 417 -29.72 0.81 -23.35
N PRO A 418 -30.89 0.20 -23.06
CA PRO A 418 -31.66 0.51 -21.86
C PRO A 418 -30.97 0.06 -20.55
N LEU A 419 -30.07 -0.93 -20.61
CA LEU A 419 -29.32 -1.38 -19.42
C LEU A 419 -28.30 -0.33 -18.97
N LEU A 420 -27.67 0.36 -19.92
CA LEU A 420 -26.75 1.46 -19.63
C LEU A 420 -27.50 2.74 -19.25
N GLN A 421 -28.66 3.03 -19.85
CA GLN A 421 -29.53 4.13 -19.39
C GLN A 421 -29.96 3.96 -17.92
N ALA A 422 -30.38 2.76 -17.53
CA ALA A 422 -30.73 2.46 -16.15
C ALA A 422 -29.51 2.42 -15.21
N HIS A 423 -28.32 2.08 -15.72
CA HIS A 423 -27.07 2.15 -14.95
C HIS A 423 -26.64 3.60 -14.70
N LEU A 424 -26.85 4.50 -15.66
CA LEU A 424 -26.52 5.92 -15.52
C LEU A 424 -27.42 6.63 -14.48
N THR A 425 -28.72 6.36 -14.47
CA THR A 425 -29.61 6.86 -13.38
C THR A 425 -29.30 6.21 -12.03
N HIS A 426 -28.85 4.95 -12.01
CA HIS A 426 -28.33 4.29 -10.81
C HIS A 426 -27.04 4.95 -10.30
N TRP A 427 -26.12 5.33 -11.18
CA TRP A 427 -24.85 6.01 -10.85
C TRP A 427 -25.07 7.32 -10.10
N LEU A 428 -26.03 8.14 -10.55
CA LEU A 428 -26.39 9.42 -9.91
C LEU A 428 -27.14 9.28 -8.56
N THR A 429 -27.71 8.11 -8.27
CA THR A 429 -28.66 7.93 -7.13
C THR A 429 -28.17 6.91 -6.09
N THR A 430 -26.87 6.58 -6.08
CA THR A 430 -26.33 5.46 -5.31
C THR A 430 -25.26 5.89 -4.31
N ALA A 431 -25.54 5.64 -3.04
CA ALA A 431 -24.65 5.84 -1.89
C ALA A 431 -23.53 4.79 -1.78
N ASN A 432 -22.89 4.42 -2.89
CA ASN A 432 -21.73 3.52 -2.90
C ASN A 432 -20.48 4.30 -3.31
N GLY A 433 -19.46 4.29 -2.45
CA GLY A 433 -18.24 5.10 -2.58
C GLY A 433 -17.40 4.92 -3.85
N GLN A 434 -17.73 3.95 -4.72
CA GLN A 434 -17.06 3.69 -5.99
C GLN A 434 -17.12 4.88 -6.96
N TYR A 435 -18.23 5.63 -6.98
CA TYR A 435 -18.47 6.72 -7.93
C TYR A 435 -18.18 8.13 -7.36
N VAL A 436 -17.88 8.19 -6.06
CA VAL A 436 -17.67 9.44 -5.32
C VAL A 436 -16.42 10.17 -5.79
N GLY A 437 -15.38 9.43 -6.21
CA GLY A 437 -14.08 9.97 -6.64
C GLY A 437 -13.98 10.52 -8.07
N LEU A 438 -15.07 10.61 -8.85
CA LEU A 438 -15.03 11.16 -10.22
C LEU A 438 -15.17 12.71 -10.30
N GLY A 439 -15.30 13.39 -9.16
CA GLY A 439 -15.37 14.86 -9.12
C GLY A 439 -16.70 15.48 -9.59
N LEU A 440 -16.79 16.81 -9.52
CA LEU A 440 -17.98 17.59 -9.87
C LEU A 440 -18.28 17.57 -11.38
N ASP A 441 -17.26 17.74 -12.22
CA ASP A 441 -17.44 17.88 -13.67
C ASP A 441 -17.93 16.58 -14.33
N SER A 442 -17.55 15.41 -13.81
CA SER A 442 -18.11 14.13 -14.27
C SER A 442 -19.62 14.06 -13.99
N ARG A 443 -20.08 14.57 -12.84
CA ARG A 443 -21.52 14.65 -12.53
C ARG A 443 -22.23 15.63 -13.48
N ARG A 444 -21.60 16.77 -13.79
CA ARG A 444 -22.11 17.73 -14.79
C ARG A 444 -22.26 17.09 -16.17
N ALA A 445 -21.26 16.35 -16.66
CA ALA A 445 -21.32 15.66 -17.95
C ALA A 445 -22.40 14.56 -17.99
N VAL A 446 -22.51 13.75 -16.92
CA VAL A 446 -23.54 12.71 -16.80
C VAL A 446 -24.95 13.33 -16.74
N ILE A 447 -25.16 14.39 -15.96
CA ILE A 447 -26.45 15.11 -15.89
C ILE A 447 -26.77 15.82 -17.21
N ALA A 448 -25.78 16.36 -17.92
CA ALA A 448 -25.96 16.92 -19.26
C ALA A 448 -26.42 15.88 -20.29
N SER A 449 -25.97 14.62 -20.19
CA SER A 449 -26.47 13.53 -21.04
C SER A 449 -27.93 13.13 -20.76
N LEU A 450 -28.44 13.41 -19.54
CA LEU A 450 -29.85 13.24 -19.18
C LEU A 450 -30.71 14.50 -19.41
N ALA A 451 -30.13 15.61 -19.87
CA ALA A 451 -30.80 16.92 -19.86
C ALA A 451 -32.03 17.03 -20.79
N THR A 452 -32.29 16.03 -21.62
CA THR A 452 -33.46 15.91 -22.51
C THR A 452 -34.62 15.11 -21.91
N ASP A 453 -34.38 14.32 -20.84
CA ASP A 453 -35.34 13.36 -20.30
C ASP A 453 -35.87 13.82 -18.93
N LYS A 454 -37.03 14.49 -18.96
CA LYS A 454 -37.70 15.05 -17.78
C LYS A 454 -37.92 13.98 -16.70
N ASP A 455 -38.43 12.82 -17.09
CA ASP A 455 -38.90 11.80 -16.15
C ASP A 455 -37.72 11.11 -15.46
N LYS A 456 -36.61 10.87 -16.19
CA LYS A 456 -35.35 10.43 -15.57
C LYS A 456 -34.77 11.48 -14.61
N LEU A 457 -34.81 12.77 -14.95
CA LEU A 457 -34.33 13.84 -14.05
C LEU A 457 -35.18 13.94 -12.77
N GLN A 458 -36.51 13.83 -12.87
CA GLN A 458 -37.39 13.81 -11.70
C GLN A 458 -37.13 12.58 -10.82
N ALA A 459 -37.04 11.38 -11.40
CA ALA A 459 -36.75 10.15 -10.66
C ALA A 459 -35.36 10.17 -9.98
N VAL A 460 -34.36 10.80 -10.60
CA VAL A 460 -33.04 11.03 -9.97
C VAL A 460 -33.15 11.99 -8.79
N LEU A 461 -33.89 13.10 -8.94
CA LEU A 461 -34.03 14.10 -7.88
C LEU A 461 -34.74 13.54 -6.64
N GLU A 462 -35.89 12.89 -6.83
CA GLU A 462 -36.69 12.30 -5.76
C GLU A 462 -35.88 11.26 -4.98
N LYS A 463 -35.26 10.31 -5.69
CA LYS A 463 -34.47 9.25 -5.05
C LYS A 463 -33.20 9.78 -4.35
N SER A 464 -32.53 10.78 -4.93
CA SER A 464 -31.36 11.40 -4.28
C SER A 464 -31.76 12.19 -3.02
N LEU A 465 -32.95 12.82 -2.99
CA LEU A 465 -33.48 13.47 -1.78
C LEU A 465 -33.82 12.46 -0.67
N GLU A 466 -34.32 11.28 -1.02
CA GLU A 466 -34.58 10.21 -0.04
C GLU A 466 -33.29 9.68 0.59
N VAL A 467 -32.30 9.33 -0.24
CA VAL A 467 -30.96 8.90 0.21
C VAL A 467 -30.28 9.99 1.05
N PHE A 468 -30.31 11.25 0.59
CA PHE A 468 -29.73 12.38 1.32
C PHE A 468 -30.45 12.68 2.65
N GLY A 469 -31.71 12.25 2.79
CA GLY A 469 -32.53 12.43 3.98
C GLY A 469 -32.52 11.27 4.98
N ASP A 470 -31.96 10.09 4.66
CA ASP A 470 -31.93 8.96 5.59
C ASP A 470 -30.95 9.18 6.76
N LYS A 471 -31.42 8.96 7.99
CA LYS A 471 -30.60 9.06 9.21
C LYS A 471 -29.53 7.98 9.28
N LEU A 472 -29.79 6.76 8.77
CA LEU A 472 -28.83 5.66 8.84
C LEU A 472 -27.67 5.86 7.86
N GLN A 473 -27.96 6.28 6.63
CA GLN A 473 -26.93 6.68 5.67
C GLN A 473 -26.16 7.93 6.14
N MET A 474 -26.84 8.97 6.64
CA MET A 474 -26.19 10.19 7.14
C MET A 474 -25.18 9.95 8.29
N GLN A 475 -25.35 8.88 9.07
CA GLN A 475 -24.42 8.47 10.13
C GLN A 475 -23.30 7.52 9.67
N ARG A 476 -23.43 6.87 8.50
CA ARG A 476 -22.51 5.82 8.02
C ARG A 476 -21.69 6.23 6.79
N ASP A 477 -22.25 7.10 5.96
CA ASP A 477 -21.67 7.53 4.70
C ASP A 477 -20.58 8.59 4.94
N PRO A 478 -19.38 8.46 4.34
CA PRO A 478 -18.35 9.49 4.40
C PRO A 478 -18.88 10.85 3.91
N ILE A 479 -18.48 11.95 4.53
CA ILE A 479 -19.03 13.28 4.24
C ILE A 479 -18.95 13.66 2.75
N LEU A 480 -17.87 13.25 2.08
CA LEU A 480 -17.58 13.46 0.65
C LEU A 480 -18.62 12.76 -0.27
N GLN A 481 -19.25 11.67 0.20
CA GLN A 481 -20.38 11.03 -0.48
C GLN A 481 -21.68 11.84 -0.29
N GLN A 482 -21.89 12.40 0.91
CA GLN A 482 -23.03 13.26 1.20
C GLN A 482 -22.96 14.57 0.38
N GLU A 483 -21.76 15.12 0.21
CA GLU A 483 -21.44 16.23 -0.69
C GLU A 483 -21.72 15.89 -2.16
N ALA A 484 -21.29 14.71 -2.64
CA ALA A 484 -21.57 14.24 -4.00
C ALA A 484 -23.08 14.15 -4.32
N ILE A 485 -23.89 13.73 -3.33
CA ILE A 485 -25.35 13.66 -3.47
C ILE A 485 -25.96 15.06 -3.43
N ALA A 486 -25.49 15.96 -2.55
CA ALA A 486 -25.92 17.36 -2.51
C ALA A 486 -25.63 18.09 -3.84
N GLN A 487 -24.43 17.92 -4.42
CA GLN A 487 -24.07 18.44 -5.74
C GLN A 487 -25.05 17.93 -6.82
N THR A 488 -25.39 16.64 -6.77
CA THR A 488 -26.32 16.02 -7.72
C THR A 488 -27.74 16.59 -7.59
N ILE A 489 -28.25 16.77 -6.36
CA ILE A 489 -29.55 17.39 -6.09
C ILE A 489 -29.60 18.82 -6.66
N LEU A 490 -28.58 19.63 -6.40
CA LEU A 490 -28.51 21.03 -6.85
C LEU A 490 -28.46 21.16 -8.38
N LEU A 491 -27.58 20.39 -9.02
CA LEU A 491 -27.44 20.35 -10.48
C LEU A 491 -28.74 19.86 -11.16
N VAL A 492 -29.32 18.75 -10.70
CA VAL A 492 -30.55 18.18 -11.27
C VAL A 492 -31.75 19.11 -11.05
N THR A 493 -31.89 19.74 -9.88
CA THR A 493 -32.94 20.74 -9.64
C THR A 493 -32.80 21.93 -10.58
N GLY A 494 -31.57 22.44 -10.76
CA GLY A 494 -31.27 23.49 -11.73
C GLY A 494 -31.68 23.13 -13.15
N ARG A 495 -31.56 21.86 -13.57
CA ARG A 495 -32.03 21.39 -14.89
C ARG A 495 -33.55 21.25 -14.93
N LEU A 496 -34.12 20.49 -14.00
CA LEU A 496 -35.54 20.15 -13.99
C LEU A 496 -36.42 21.41 -13.90
N TYR A 497 -36.00 22.43 -13.14
CA TYR A 497 -36.70 23.72 -13.05
C TYR A 497 -36.82 24.42 -14.41
N ARG A 498 -35.80 24.33 -15.27
CA ARG A 498 -35.80 24.95 -16.62
C ARG A 498 -36.62 24.16 -17.65
N LEU A 499 -36.96 22.90 -17.36
CA LEU A 499 -37.78 22.03 -18.22
C LEU A 499 -39.25 22.05 -17.77
N ASP A 500 -39.49 21.92 -16.47
CA ASP A 500 -40.81 22.07 -15.85
C ASP A 500 -40.69 22.58 -14.40
N HIS A 501 -41.00 23.86 -14.21
CA HIS A 501 -41.11 24.50 -12.89
C HIS A 501 -42.07 23.77 -11.94
N ASN A 502 -43.10 23.08 -12.46
CA ASN A 502 -44.12 22.42 -11.65
C ASN A 502 -43.59 21.15 -10.98
N SER A 503 -42.79 20.33 -11.66
CA SER A 503 -42.14 19.15 -11.06
C SER A 503 -41.26 19.55 -9.88
N VAL A 504 -40.44 20.60 -10.01
CA VAL A 504 -39.59 21.07 -8.89
C VAL A 504 -40.44 21.60 -7.72
N LYS A 505 -41.54 22.29 -8.01
CA LYS A 505 -42.50 22.76 -6.99
C LYS A 505 -43.27 21.61 -6.30
N GLN A 506 -43.53 20.51 -7.00
CA GLN A 506 -44.09 19.30 -6.39
C GLN A 506 -43.07 18.63 -5.46
N VAL A 507 -41.81 18.52 -5.89
CA VAL A 507 -40.72 17.94 -5.10
C VAL A 507 -40.43 18.76 -3.83
N SER A 508 -40.43 20.10 -3.90
CA SER A 508 -40.25 20.95 -2.71
C SER A 508 -41.40 20.88 -1.70
N LEU A 509 -42.60 20.46 -2.14
CA LEU A 509 -43.76 20.21 -1.28
C LEU A 509 -43.84 18.74 -0.83
N SER A 510 -42.89 17.89 -1.22
CA SER A 510 -42.89 16.47 -0.88
C SER A 510 -42.52 16.21 0.59
N GLY A 511 -43.11 15.16 1.15
CA GLY A 511 -42.75 14.67 2.49
C GLY A 511 -41.28 14.22 2.58
N SER A 512 -40.67 13.78 1.47
CA SER A 512 -39.25 13.39 1.43
C SER A 512 -38.31 14.60 1.48
N PHE A 513 -38.63 15.73 0.83
CA PHE A 513 -37.88 16.99 1.00
C PHE A 513 -37.99 17.53 2.43
N MET A 514 -39.20 17.62 2.99
CA MET A 514 -39.39 18.12 4.36
C MET A 514 -38.70 17.24 5.41
N ARG A 515 -38.75 15.91 5.25
CA ARG A 515 -38.02 14.94 6.09
C ARG A 515 -36.50 15.10 5.96
N MET A 516 -35.99 15.30 4.74
CA MET A 516 -34.57 15.53 4.47
C MET A 516 -34.09 16.78 5.21
N VAL A 517 -34.77 17.93 5.08
CA VAL A 517 -34.39 19.18 5.76
C VAL A 517 -34.42 19.00 7.28
N SER A 518 -35.50 18.43 7.83
CA SER A 518 -35.62 18.20 9.28
C SER A 518 -34.51 17.28 9.81
N ASN A 519 -34.24 16.17 9.13
CA ASN A 519 -33.19 15.23 9.52
C ASN A 519 -31.79 15.86 9.44
N ARG A 520 -31.49 16.59 8.36
CA ARG A 520 -30.21 17.29 8.16
C ARG A 520 -29.95 18.35 9.21
N LEU A 521 -30.95 19.19 9.52
CA LEU A 521 -30.83 20.21 10.57
C LEU A 521 -30.66 19.59 11.97
N SER A 522 -31.24 18.41 12.21
CA SER A 522 -31.09 17.65 13.46
C SER A 522 -29.75 16.87 13.58
N ALA A 523 -28.88 16.92 12.56
CA ALA A 523 -27.63 16.17 12.57
C ALA A 523 -26.60 16.76 13.54
N SER A 524 -25.86 15.90 14.25
CA SER A 524 -24.77 16.33 15.14
C SER A 524 -23.59 16.95 14.40
N MET A 525 -23.28 16.46 13.19
CA MET A 525 -22.15 16.93 12.38
C MET A 525 -22.45 18.30 11.73
N PRO A 526 -21.65 19.37 11.98
CA PRO A 526 -21.84 20.68 11.38
C PRO A 526 -21.96 20.64 9.86
N ARG A 527 -21.03 19.95 9.17
CA ARG A 527 -21.04 19.82 7.70
C ARG A 527 -22.31 19.16 7.15
N SER A 528 -22.94 18.25 7.90
CA SER A 528 -24.22 17.64 7.51
C SER A 528 -25.38 18.64 7.60
N ARG A 529 -25.39 19.48 8.66
CA ARG A 529 -26.36 20.58 8.81
C ARG A 529 -26.17 21.62 7.70
N PHE A 530 -24.94 22.03 7.43
CA PHE A 530 -24.57 22.97 6.35
C PHE A 530 -25.13 22.52 4.99
N LEU A 531 -24.85 21.28 4.56
CA LEU A 531 -25.34 20.78 3.27
C LEU A 531 -26.88 20.73 3.21
N GLY A 532 -27.56 20.49 4.34
CA GLY A 532 -29.02 20.61 4.43
C GLY A 532 -29.53 22.04 4.29
N MET A 533 -28.89 23.00 4.97
CA MET A 533 -29.21 24.43 4.86
C MET A 533 -29.01 24.92 3.43
N VAL A 534 -27.88 24.59 2.80
CA VAL A 534 -27.56 24.89 1.41
C VAL A 534 -28.62 24.36 0.44
N VAL A 535 -28.99 23.08 0.51
CA VAL A 535 -29.99 22.48 -0.39
C VAL A 535 -31.37 23.11 -0.19
N ALA A 536 -31.79 23.37 1.05
CA ALA A 536 -33.06 24.04 1.34
C ALA A 536 -33.09 25.49 0.81
N THR A 537 -32.02 26.26 1.07
CA THR A 537 -31.88 27.64 0.60
C THR A 537 -31.79 27.73 -0.92
N ALA A 538 -31.12 26.80 -1.61
CA ALA A 538 -31.05 26.76 -3.07
C ALA A 538 -32.44 26.61 -3.71
N ILE A 539 -33.19 25.61 -3.26
CA ILE A 539 -34.52 25.29 -3.80
C ILE A 539 -35.51 26.44 -3.52
N SER A 540 -35.44 27.02 -2.31
CA SER A 540 -36.24 28.20 -1.96
C SER A 540 -35.83 29.46 -2.75
N ARG A 541 -34.53 29.70 -2.99
CA ARG A 541 -34.05 30.81 -3.84
C ARG A 541 -34.64 30.74 -5.27
N MET A 542 -34.90 29.53 -5.79
CA MET A 542 -35.45 29.30 -7.12
C MET A 542 -36.99 29.40 -7.18
N LEU A 543 -37.70 28.88 -6.18
CA LEU A 543 -39.17 28.81 -6.18
C LEU A 543 -39.87 30.01 -5.53
N ASP A 544 -39.28 30.56 -4.47
CA ASP A 544 -39.95 31.53 -3.61
C ASP A 544 -39.64 32.98 -3.98
N LYS A 545 -40.64 33.85 -3.77
CA LYS A 545 -40.48 35.30 -3.89
C LYS A 545 -39.37 35.79 -2.95
N PRO A 546 -38.62 36.86 -3.28
CA PRO A 546 -37.47 37.30 -2.48
C PRO A 546 -37.80 37.60 -1.01
N THR A 547 -39.05 37.93 -0.68
CA THR A 547 -39.55 38.16 0.68
C THR A 547 -40.00 36.90 1.44
N GLN A 548 -39.98 35.73 0.80
CA GLN A 548 -40.43 34.44 1.35
C GLN A 548 -39.34 33.36 1.29
N ARG A 549 -38.12 33.71 0.87
CA ARG A 549 -36.98 32.79 0.78
C ARG A 549 -36.51 32.34 2.16
N ILE A 550 -36.23 31.04 2.29
CA ILE A 550 -35.59 30.46 3.48
C ILE A 550 -34.16 31.01 3.59
N ASN A 551 -33.90 31.77 4.65
CA ASN A 551 -32.57 32.14 5.11
C ASN A 551 -32.38 31.66 6.56
N PHE A 552 -31.26 31.01 6.85
CA PHE A 552 -30.93 30.51 8.18
C PHE A 552 -30.18 31.52 9.04
N GLY A 553 -29.60 32.58 8.45
CA GLY A 553 -28.92 33.65 9.19
C GLY A 553 -27.70 33.20 10.00
N THR A 554 -26.98 32.19 9.50
CA THR A 554 -25.78 31.63 10.11
C THR A 554 -24.53 32.08 9.36
N GLU A 555 -23.44 32.34 10.09
CA GLU A 555 -22.15 32.77 9.51
C GLU A 555 -21.65 31.84 8.39
N GLU A 556 -21.82 30.52 8.58
CA GLU A 556 -21.53 29.49 7.56
C GLU A 556 -22.23 29.73 6.21
N MET A 557 -23.44 30.29 6.22
CA MET A 557 -24.29 30.52 5.04
C MET A 557 -24.06 31.89 4.38
N GLU A 558 -23.30 32.78 5.00
CA GLU A 558 -22.95 34.10 4.47
C GLU A 558 -21.57 34.12 3.78
N GLY A 559 -20.71 33.13 4.07
CA GLY A 559 -19.39 32.97 3.46
C GLY A 559 -19.38 32.55 1.98
N GLU A 560 -18.21 32.70 1.36
CA GLU A 560 -17.97 32.47 -0.08
C GLU A 560 -18.35 31.05 -0.53
N GLU A 561 -17.98 30.01 0.25
CA GLU A 561 -18.32 28.62 -0.06
C GLU A 561 -19.84 28.44 -0.22
N ALA A 562 -20.65 29.01 0.67
CA ALA A 562 -22.11 28.88 0.58
C ALA A 562 -22.64 29.43 -0.76
N GLN A 563 -22.09 30.56 -1.25
CA GLN A 563 -22.47 31.09 -2.56
C GLN A 563 -22.03 30.16 -3.70
N HIS A 564 -20.84 29.54 -3.63
CA HIS A 564 -20.38 28.59 -4.65
C HIS A 564 -21.34 27.40 -4.80
N TRP A 565 -21.76 26.80 -3.67
CA TRP A 565 -22.78 25.75 -3.67
C TRP A 565 -24.14 26.24 -4.18
N LEU A 566 -24.56 27.45 -3.78
CA LEU A 566 -25.84 28.05 -4.18
C LEU A 566 -25.87 28.50 -5.65
N ASP A 567 -24.72 28.56 -6.33
CA ASP A 567 -24.61 28.80 -7.77
C ASP A 567 -24.62 27.53 -8.63
N LEU A 568 -24.48 26.33 -8.05
CA LEU A 568 -24.57 25.05 -8.79
C LEU A 568 -25.85 24.90 -9.64
N PRO A 569 -27.07 25.28 -9.16
CA PRO A 569 -28.27 25.22 -9.99
C PRO A 569 -28.22 26.14 -11.22
N SER A 570 -27.42 27.21 -11.17
CA SER A 570 -27.24 28.21 -12.25
C SER A 570 -26.43 27.69 -13.43
N ILE A 571 -25.83 26.50 -13.36
CA ILE A 571 -24.92 25.97 -14.41
C ILE A 571 -25.67 25.50 -15.66
N HIS A 572 -25.05 25.67 -16.84
CA HIS A 572 -25.67 25.60 -18.17
C HIS A 572 -24.94 24.73 -19.22
N ASP A 573 -24.20 23.69 -18.82
CA ASP A 573 -23.61 22.68 -19.74
C ASP A 573 -24.64 22.09 -20.72
N THR A 574 -24.23 21.73 -21.94
CA THR A 574 -25.07 21.04 -22.95
C THR A 574 -24.28 19.92 -23.63
N ILE A 575 -24.97 19.04 -24.36
CA ILE A 575 -24.31 18.00 -25.18
C ILE A 575 -23.58 18.67 -26.35
N GLY A 576 -22.27 18.41 -26.50
CA GLY A 576 -21.42 18.97 -27.56
C GLY A 576 -21.17 18.01 -28.73
N SER A 577 -20.04 18.17 -29.44
CA SER A 577 -19.50 17.13 -30.34
C SER A 577 -18.42 16.32 -29.63
N VAL A 578 -18.23 15.07 -30.05
CA VAL A 578 -17.13 14.20 -29.62
C VAL A 578 -15.78 14.70 -30.16
N ASP A 579 -15.77 15.41 -31.28
CA ASP A 579 -14.54 15.93 -31.92
C ASP A 579 -13.80 16.96 -31.07
N THR A 580 -14.45 17.58 -30.08
CA THR A 580 -13.78 18.49 -29.12
C THR A 580 -12.83 17.75 -28.18
N LEU A 581 -13.04 16.45 -27.97
CA LEU A 581 -12.13 15.58 -27.24
C LEU A 581 -10.94 15.16 -28.12
N SER A 582 -11.18 14.96 -29.43
CA SER A 582 -10.16 14.63 -30.44
C SER A 582 -9.23 15.80 -30.78
N THR A 583 -9.69 17.04 -30.61
CA THR A 583 -8.96 18.29 -30.92
C THR A 583 -8.43 19.01 -29.68
N ALA A 584 -8.44 18.37 -28.52
CA ALA A 584 -7.79 18.88 -27.32
C ALA A 584 -6.28 19.11 -27.60
N PRO A 585 -5.77 20.35 -27.47
CA PRO A 585 -4.40 20.65 -27.89
C PRO A 585 -3.37 20.04 -26.94
N GLU A 586 -2.19 19.69 -27.46
CA GLU A 586 -0.99 19.33 -26.67
C GLU A 586 -0.47 20.49 -25.78
N GLY A 587 -1.20 21.61 -25.74
CA GLY A 587 -0.90 22.86 -25.06
C GLY A 587 -1.60 23.10 -23.72
N ILE A 588 -2.33 22.13 -23.15
CA ILE A 588 -2.71 22.21 -21.72
C ILE A 588 -1.47 21.88 -20.88
N HIS A 589 -0.60 22.88 -20.71
CA HIS A 589 0.59 22.93 -19.87
C HIS A 589 1.26 21.58 -19.52
N ARG A 590 2.13 21.10 -20.42
CA ARG A 590 3.24 20.25 -20.00
C ARG A 590 4.16 21.07 -19.09
N PRO A 591 4.34 20.72 -17.79
CA PRO A 591 5.26 21.46 -16.93
C PRO A 591 6.71 21.22 -17.40
N GLN A 592 7.49 22.29 -17.56
CA GLN A 592 8.95 22.14 -17.62
C GLN A 592 9.47 21.84 -16.20
N PRO A 593 10.44 20.93 -16.03
CA PRO A 593 10.83 20.45 -14.70
C PRO A 593 11.94 21.27 -14.04
N PRO A 594 11.72 21.77 -12.81
CA PRO A 594 12.73 21.70 -11.75
C PRO A 594 12.87 20.23 -11.31
N ALA A 595 14.08 19.81 -10.92
CA ALA A 595 14.34 18.41 -10.60
C ALA A 595 13.80 17.98 -9.21
N GLN A 596 13.11 16.83 -9.19
CA GLN A 596 12.89 15.93 -8.06
C GLN A 596 12.55 16.52 -6.67
N LYS A 597 11.25 16.53 -6.34
CA LYS A 597 10.72 15.61 -5.31
C LYS A 597 9.22 15.34 -5.55
N SER A 598 8.79 14.13 -5.22
CA SER A 598 7.40 13.62 -5.21
C SER A 598 7.01 13.32 -3.73
N PRO A 599 5.95 12.58 -3.35
CA PRO A 599 4.82 11.94 -4.06
C PRO A 599 3.48 12.40 -3.39
N PRO A 600 2.38 11.62 -3.19
CA PRO A 600 1.91 10.31 -3.70
C PRO A 600 0.44 10.38 -4.26
N ARG A 601 -0.45 9.36 -4.36
CA ARG A 601 -0.55 8.02 -3.74
C ARG A 601 -1.54 7.08 -4.44
N ARG A 602 -1.26 5.76 -4.35
CA ARG A 602 -2.19 4.60 -4.25
C ARG A 602 -3.13 4.19 -5.41
N ARG A 603 -2.72 3.07 -6.06
CA ARG A 603 -3.49 1.80 -6.16
C ARG A 603 -4.15 1.43 -4.79
N PRO A 604 -5.22 0.62 -4.65
CA PRO A 604 -5.38 -0.67 -5.34
C PRO A 604 -6.83 -1.18 -5.60
N ALA A 605 -6.94 -2.41 -6.17
CA ALA A 605 -7.86 -3.54 -5.87
C ALA A 605 -9.36 -3.29 -5.52
N THR A 606 -10.33 -4.22 -5.66
CA THR A 606 -10.35 -5.70 -5.80
C THR A 606 -11.77 -6.12 -6.25
N ALA A 607 -12.01 -7.39 -6.62
CA ALA A 607 -13.10 -8.22 -6.05
C ALA A 607 -13.14 -9.65 -6.61
N VAL A 608 -13.62 -10.60 -5.81
CA VAL A 608 -13.91 -12.00 -6.17
C VAL A 608 -15.28 -12.41 -5.63
N THR A 609 -16.09 -13.12 -6.41
CA THR A 609 -17.31 -13.85 -5.99
C THR A 609 -17.60 -15.00 -6.97
N ARG A 610 -18.39 -16.05 -6.67
CA ARG A 610 -18.79 -16.75 -5.41
C ARG A 610 -19.60 -17.99 -5.83
N ALA A 611 -19.38 -19.17 -5.24
CA ALA A 611 -20.26 -20.34 -5.40
C ALA A 611 -20.16 -21.33 -4.22
N GLN A 612 -21.19 -22.16 -4.05
CA GLN A 612 -21.18 -23.40 -3.25
C GLN A 612 -21.29 -24.62 -4.20
N PRO A 613 -21.02 -25.84 -3.72
CA PRO A 613 -22.15 -26.71 -3.33
C PRO A 613 -21.89 -27.45 -2.00
N ALA A 614 -22.79 -28.37 -1.63
CA ALA A 614 -22.74 -29.15 -0.39
C ALA A 614 -22.47 -30.65 -0.64
N SER A 615 -21.87 -31.32 0.35
CA SER A 615 -21.78 -32.78 0.47
C SER A 615 -21.83 -33.21 1.94
N LYS A 616 -21.94 -34.51 2.22
CA LYS A 616 -22.33 -35.11 3.51
C LYS A 616 -21.54 -36.40 3.73
N ILE A 617 -21.37 -36.84 4.99
CA ILE A 617 -20.70 -38.11 5.40
C ILE A 617 -19.15 -37.99 5.25
N THR A 618 -18.27 -38.56 6.09
CA THR A 618 -18.37 -39.51 7.22
C THR A 618 -17.61 -38.99 8.46
N ALA A 619 -17.87 -39.54 9.64
CA ALA A 619 -16.87 -39.62 10.71
C ALA A 619 -15.97 -40.87 10.50
N ILE A 620 -14.75 -40.86 11.03
CA ILE A 620 -13.91 -42.04 11.22
C ILE A 620 -13.34 -41.97 12.64
N GLU A 621 -13.37 -43.09 13.34
CA GLU A 621 -12.97 -43.20 14.75
C GLU A 621 -11.45 -43.22 14.94
N GLU A 622 -11.04 -42.69 16.08
CA GLU A 622 -9.74 -42.95 16.69
C GLU A 622 -9.78 -44.33 17.34
N ILE A 623 -8.90 -45.25 16.91
CA ILE A 623 -8.71 -46.56 17.55
C ILE A 623 -7.23 -46.75 17.83
N SER A 624 -6.91 -46.77 19.12
CA SER A 624 -5.61 -47.13 19.70
C SER A 624 -5.30 -48.62 19.54
N THR A 625 -4.02 -48.98 19.63
CA THR A 625 -3.49 -50.05 20.51
C THR A 625 -1.96 -49.83 20.61
N ASP A 626 -1.35 -49.52 21.75
CA ASP A 626 -1.01 -50.38 22.91
C ASP A 626 0.32 -51.16 22.67
N ASP A 627 1.16 -51.52 23.66
CA ASP A 627 1.22 -51.17 25.11
C ASP A 627 2.71 -50.83 25.45
N GLU A 628 3.34 -50.90 26.63
CA GLU A 628 3.11 -51.45 27.98
C GLU A 628 4.05 -50.68 28.98
N GLY A 629 3.94 -50.82 30.31
CA GLY A 629 5.09 -50.58 31.22
C GLY A 629 4.96 -49.65 32.44
N ASP A 630 4.19 -50.06 33.46
CA ASP A 630 4.48 -50.19 34.92
C ASP A 630 5.40 -49.16 35.67
N ASP A 631 5.24 -48.83 36.97
CA ASP A 631 4.43 -49.46 38.03
C ASP A 631 3.99 -48.51 39.19
N LEU A 632 3.01 -48.98 39.97
CA LEU A 632 2.44 -48.61 41.30
C LEU A 632 3.03 -47.48 42.20
N GLY A 633 2.11 -46.71 42.87
CA GLY A 633 2.41 -45.94 44.10
C GLY A 633 1.24 -45.12 44.71
N PHE A 634 0.82 -45.43 45.94
CA PHE A 634 -0.24 -44.75 46.73
C PHE A 634 0.18 -43.33 47.21
N HIS A 635 -0.68 -42.36 47.65
CA HIS A 635 -1.90 -42.44 48.49
C HIS A 635 -2.94 -41.31 48.22
N PRO A 636 -4.24 -41.50 48.57
CA PRO A 636 -5.28 -40.46 48.52
C PRO A 636 -5.79 -39.94 49.88
N TYR A 637 -6.51 -38.80 49.86
CA TYR A 637 -7.47 -38.17 50.84
C TYR A 637 -7.15 -36.68 51.15
N PRO A 638 -8.13 -35.83 51.55
CA PRO A 638 -9.59 -35.99 51.53
C PRO A 638 -10.33 -34.84 50.77
N ARG A 639 -11.66 -34.92 50.67
CA ARG A 639 -12.50 -33.71 50.52
C ARG A 639 -12.68 -33.06 51.90
N PRO A 640 -12.58 -31.74 52.03
CA PRO A 640 -13.29 -30.99 53.06
C PRO A 640 -14.65 -30.58 52.49
N ASP A 641 -15.72 -31.25 52.95
CA ASP A 641 -17.05 -30.65 52.86
C ASP A 641 -17.09 -29.48 53.87
N ASN A 642 -17.37 -28.28 53.39
CA ASN A 642 -17.76 -27.13 54.21
C ASN A 642 -18.79 -26.34 53.41
N ASP A 643 -20.03 -26.82 53.48
CA ASP A 643 -21.21 -26.07 53.08
C ASP A 643 -21.29 -24.79 53.92
N LEU A 644 -21.16 -23.64 53.26
CA LEU A 644 -21.27 -22.32 53.87
C LEU A 644 -22.13 -21.44 52.96
N SER A 645 -23.42 -21.41 53.28
CA SER A 645 -24.47 -20.62 52.65
C SER A 645 -24.63 -20.85 51.15
N ASP A 646 -25.30 -21.97 50.81
CA ASP A 646 -26.40 -21.88 49.86
C ASP A 646 -27.33 -20.73 50.32
N SER A 647 -27.50 -19.72 49.46
CA SER A 647 -28.06 -18.41 49.82
C SER A 647 -29.15 -17.99 48.83
N ASP A 648 -30.13 -18.88 48.58
CA ASP A 648 -31.37 -18.63 47.85
C ASP A 648 -31.18 -17.80 46.55
N ASP A 649 -30.16 -18.14 45.75
CA ASP A 649 -29.88 -17.46 44.49
C ASP A 649 -30.89 -17.98 43.44
N ASP A 650 -32.05 -17.32 43.43
CA ASP A 650 -33.29 -17.68 42.72
C ASP A 650 -33.02 -18.29 41.32
N PRO A 651 -33.54 -19.49 41.00
CA PRO A 651 -33.28 -20.15 39.72
C PRO A 651 -33.78 -19.37 38.48
N THR A 652 -34.53 -18.28 38.64
CA THR A 652 -34.85 -17.32 37.58
C THR A 652 -33.72 -16.34 37.27
N LEU A 653 -32.74 -16.14 38.17
CA LEU A 653 -31.58 -15.25 38.00
C LEU A 653 -30.42 -15.89 37.20
N VAL A 654 -30.52 -17.19 36.85
CA VAL A 654 -29.53 -17.88 36.03
C VAL A 654 -29.54 -17.34 34.59
N ASN A 655 -28.75 -16.28 34.37
CA ASN A 655 -28.55 -15.64 33.07
C ASN A 655 -27.85 -16.58 32.08
N ARG A 656 -28.66 -17.39 31.37
CA ARG A 656 -28.20 -18.33 30.32
C ARG A 656 -27.52 -17.62 29.13
N ASN A 657 -27.74 -16.32 28.97
CA ASN A 657 -27.18 -15.49 27.91
C ASN A 657 -25.77 -14.95 28.25
N LYS A 658 -24.88 -15.79 28.81
CA LYS A 658 -23.49 -15.37 29.04
C LYS A 658 -22.74 -15.36 27.69
N PRO A 659 -22.12 -14.23 27.28
CA PRO A 659 -21.47 -14.15 25.98
C PRO A 659 -20.27 -15.10 25.89
N ALA A 660 -20.08 -15.71 24.72
CA ALA A 660 -18.97 -16.62 24.44
C ALA A 660 -17.76 -15.86 23.86
N ALA A 661 -16.55 -16.27 24.22
CA ALA A 661 -15.32 -15.64 23.76
C ALA A 661 -15.14 -15.78 22.23
N PRO A 662 -14.68 -14.73 21.52
CA PRO A 662 -14.51 -14.77 20.06
C PRO A 662 -13.32 -15.64 19.64
N VAL A 663 -13.56 -16.59 18.74
CA VAL A 663 -12.53 -17.45 18.13
C VAL A 663 -12.06 -16.92 16.76
N TYR A 664 -12.79 -15.98 16.16
CA TYR A 664 -12.52 -15.38 14.85
C TYR A 664 -12.50 -13.86 14.91
N ILE A 665 -11.65 -13.21 14.13
CA ILE A 665 -11.56 -11.74 14.03
C ILE A 665 -12.89 -11.16 13.53
N THR A 666 -13.58 -11.84 12.62
CA THR A 666 -14.92 -11.46 12.15
C THR A 666 -16.00 -11.60 13.23
N SER A 667 -15.81 -12.48 14.23
CA SER A 667 -16.68 -12.55 15.43
C SER A 667 -16.31 -11.50 16.47
N LEU A 668 -15.02 -11.23 16.67
CA LEU A 668 -14.53 -10.14 17.52
C LEU A 668 -15.09 -8.79 17.06
N ILE A 669 -15.00 -8.48 15.76
CA ILE A 669 -15.58 -7.26 15.18
C ILE A 669 -17.10 -7.20 15.40
N LYS A 670 -17.83 -8.31 15.30
CA LYS A 670 -19.28 -8.33 15.58
C LYS A 670 -19.59 -8.01 17.03
N GLN A 671 -18.85 -8.59 17.98
CA GLN A 671 -19.05 -8.36 19.42
C GLN A 671 -18.64 -6.94 19.84
N LEU A 672 -17.54 -6.39 19.30
CA LEU A 672 -17.13 -5.01 19.57
C LEU A 672 -18.09 -3.96 18.99
N ASN A 673 -18.92 -4.31 18.01
CA ASN A 673 -19.98 -3.46 17.47
C ASN A 673 -21.39 -3.79 18.03
N ALA A 674 -21.51 -4.67 19.04
CA ALA A 674 -22.78 -4.97 19.69
C ALA A 674 -23.10 -3.86 20.71
N THR A 675 -23.85 -2.84 20.27
CA THR A 675 -24.23 -1.69 21.10
C THR A 675 -25.07 -2.05 22.33
N ASP A 676 -25.76 -3.19 22.26
CA ASP A 676 -26.84 -3.54 23.18
C ASP A 676 -26.35 -4.51 24.29
N ASP A 677 -25.24 -5.22 24.07
CA ASP A 677 -24.66 -6.23 24.97
C ASP A 677 -23.31 -5.77 25.56
N ILE A 678 -23.33 -4.91 26.58
CA ILE A 678 -22.11 -4.34 27.22
C ILE A 678 -21.13 -5.45 27.66
N SER A 679 -21.64 -6.55 28.21
CA SER A 679 -20.84 -7.70 28.67
C SER A 679 -20.17 -8.46 27.52
N ALA A 680 -20.74 -8.43 26.31
CA ALA A 680 -20.10 -9.00 25.12
C ALA A 680 -18.96 -8.11 24.61
N VAL A 681 -19.12 -6.78 24.68
CA VAL A 681 -18.05 -5.81 24.35
C VAL A 681 -16.89 -5.91 25.36
N GLU A 682 -17.19 -6.06 26.65
CA GLU A 682 -16.20 -6.26 27.72
C GLU A 682 -15.36 -7.53 27.50
N LEU A 683 -16.02 -8.67 27.25
CA LEU A 683 -15.34 -9.94 26.95
C LEU A 683 -14.55 -9.89 25.64
N ALA A 684 -15.08 -9.23 24.62
CA ALA A 684 -14.41 -9.03 23.35
C ALA A 684 -13.14 -8.18 23.50
N LEU A 685 -13.16 -7.11 24.30
CA LEU A 685 -11.98 -6.32 24.62
C LEU A 685 -10.92 -7.13 25.38
N GLN A 686 -11.32 -7.87 26.43
CA GLN A 686 -10.40 -8.70 27.21
C GLN A 686 -9.71 -9.78 26.37
N THR A 687 -10.39 -10.30 25.35
CA THR A 687 -9.87 -11.37 24.47
C THR A 687 -9.15 -10.85 23.22
N ALA A 688 -9.32 -9.59 22.85
CA ALA A 688 -8.75 -9.03 21.62
C ALA A 688 -7.21 -9.15 21.53
N PRO A 689 -6.39 -8.74 22.52
CA PRO A 689 -4.92 -8.73 22.36
C PRO A 689 -4.34 -10.13 22.14
N SER A 690 -4.83 -11.14 22.87
CA SER A 690 -4.36 -12.52 22.75
C SER A 690 -4.85 -13.20 21.46
N LEU A 691 -6.07 -12.90 21.00
CA LEU A 691 -6.60 -13.39 19.72
C LEU A 691 -5.83 -12.80 18.54
N ILE A 692 -5.54 -11.50 18.55
CA ILE A 692 -4.77 -10.81 17.50
C ILE A 692 -3.34 -11.38 17.43
N ARG A 693 -2.65 -11.52 18.58
CA ARG A 693 -1.34 -12.19 18.67
C ARG A 693 -1.38 -13.57 18.04
N ARG A 694 -2.34 -14.42 18.44
CA ARG A 694 -2.49 -15.80 17.92
C ARG A 694 -2.77 -15.84 16.41
N LYS A 695 -3.51 -14.86 15.86
CA LYS A 695 -3.87 -14.83 14.43
C LYS A 695 -2.94 -14.03 13.53
N SER A 696 -1.90 -13.39 14.08
CA SER A 696 -0.85 -12.68 13.33
C SER A 696 -0.21 -13.54 12.23
N GLY A 697 0.06 -14.81 12.52
CA GLY A 697 0.61 -15.80 11.58
C GLY A 697 -0.40 -16.83 11.05
N PHE A 698 -1.70 -16.69 11.32
CA PHE A 698 -2.71 -17.70 10.99
C PHE A 698 -3.57 -17.29 9.77
N GLY A 699 -2.99 -17.44 8.57
CA GLY A 699 -3.65 -17.16 7.30
C GLY A 699 -4.06 -15.69 7.12
N ASP A 700 -4.94 -15.43 6.15
CA ASP A 700 -5.35 -14.07 5.77
C ASP A 700 -6.53 -13.50 6.57
N GLU A 701 -7.00 -14.19 7.61
CA GLU A 701 -8.16 -13.76 8.38
C GLU A 701 -7.93 -12.43 9.09
N LEU A 702 -6.78 -12.26 9.77
CA LEU A 702 -6.42 -10.99 10.38
C LEU A 702 -6.10 -9.94 9.31
N SER A 703 -5.31 -10.30 8.28
CA SER A 703 -4.82 -9.36 7.26
C SER A 703 -5.96 -8.68 6.48
N SER A 704 -7.01 -9.43 6.15
CA SER A 704 -8.20 -8.94 5.44
C SER A 704 -9.14 -8.10 6.32
N ASN A 705 -9.11 -8.27 7.65
CA ASN A 705 -10.01 -7.60 8.59
C ASN A 705 -9.33 -6.53 9.46
N LEU A 706 -8.02 -6.28 9.27
CA LEU A 706 -7.21 -5.44 10.16
C LEU A 706 -7.66 -3.98 10.24
N ILE A 707 -8.02 -3.37 9.10
CA ILE A 707 -8.52 -1.98 9.06
C ILE A 707 -9.91 -1.86 9.72
N PRO A 708 -10.91 -2.71 9.40
CA PRO A 708 -12.17 -2.76 10.15
C PRO A 708 -11.99 -2.97 11.66
N LEU A 709 -11.09 -3.86 12.08
CA LEU A 709 -10.81 -4.11 13.50
C LEU A 709 -10.21 -2.87 14.19
N ALA A 710 -9.16 -2.29 13.61
CA ALA A 710 -8.51 -1.09 14.16
C ALA A 710 -9.46 0.12 14.20
N SER A 711 -10.30 0.31 13.18
CA SER A 711 -11.32 1.36 13.17
C SER A 711 -12.42 1.12 14.22
N CYS A 712 -12.81 -0.13 14.46
CA CYS A 712 -13.77 -0.48 15.50
C CYS A 712 -13.18 -0.19 16.90
N LEU A 713 -11.98 -0.68 17.19
CA LEU A 713 -11.26 -0.42 18.45
C LEU A 713 -11.02 1.08 18.70
N LEU A 714 -10.78 1.88 17.66
CA LEU A 714 -10.64 3.33 17.75
C LEU A 714 -11.98 4.02 18.04
N ASN A 715 -13.08 3.55 17.47
CA ASN A 715 -14.40 4.19 17.53
C ASN A 715 -15.33 3.67 18.66
N LEU A 716 -14.86 2.73 19.50
CA LEU A 716 -15.55 2.34 20.73
C LEU A 716 -15.91 3.56 21.58
N GLN A 717 -17.19 3.67 21.94
CA GLN A 717 -17.74 4.80 22.69
C GLN A 717 -17.18 4.84 24.13
N GLU A 718 -17.07 6.04 24.70
CA GLU A 718 -16.52 6.30 26.04
C GLU A 718 -17.55 6.00 27.16
N GLY A 719 -18.27 4.88 27.05
CA GLY A 719 -19.10 4.29 28.13
C GLY A 719 -18.35 3.25 28.99
N LEU A 720 -17.19 2.78 28.53
CA LEU A 720 -16.37 1.77 29.21
C LEU A 720 -15.30 2.45 30.08
N SER A 721 -15.75 3.12 31.15
CA SER A 721 -14.93 3.95 32.04
C SER A 721 -13.94 3.18 32.94
N GLN A 722 -13.84 1.85 32.80
CA GLN A 722 -12.85 1.06 33.55
C GLN A 722 -11.44 1.23 32.95
N PRO A 723 -10.40 1.56 33.75
CA PRO A 723 -9.03 1.71 33.23
C PRO A 723 -8.48 0.41 32.62
N LYS A 724 -8.91 -0.75 33.13
CA LYS A 724 -8.57 -2.09 32.61
C LYS A 724 -9.01 -2.28 31.15
N LEU A 725 -10.16 -1.73 30.76
CA LEU A 725 -10.68 -1.87 29.39
C LEU A 725 -10.01 -0.90 28.41
N GLN A 726 -9.66 0.30 28.85
CA GLN A 726 -8.82 1.20 28.04
C GLN A 726 -7.39 0.65 27.86
N LYS A 727 -6.85 -0.06 28.86
CA LYS A 727 -5.61 -0.86 28.72
C LYS A 727 -5.76 -1.93 27.62
N PHE A 728 -6.77 -2.80 27.68
CA PHE A 728 -6.96 -3.83 26.66
C PHE A 728 -7.22 -3.26 25.26
N ARG A 729 -7.91 -2.11 25.15
CA ARG A 729 -8.09 -1.37 23.89
C ARG A 729 -6.76 -0.87 23.31
N LEU A 730 -5.90 -0.28 24.14
CA LEU A 730 -4.55 0.15 23.75
C LEU A 730 -3.69 -1.05 23.32
N GLU A 731 -3.68 -2.12 24.11
CA GLU A 731 -2.95 -3.36 23.78
C GLU A 731 -3.44 -3.96 22.46
N ALA A 732 -4.75 -4.08 22.24
CA ALA A 732 -5.31 -4.61 20.99
C ALA A 732 -4.94 -3.77 19.76
N LEU A 733 -4.87 -2.44 19.89
CA LEU A 733 -4.40 -1.55 18.81
C LEU A 733 -2.88 -1.66 18.57
N ILE A 734 -2.08 -1.85 19.63
CA ILE A 734 -0.64 -2.13 19.52
C ILE A 734 -0.42 -3.46 18.79
N GLU A 735 -1.15 -4.53 19.14
CA GLU A 735 -1.03 -5.83 18.47
C GLU A 735 -1.53 -5.77 17.01
N CYS A 736 -2.56 -4.98 16.71
CA CYS A 736 -2.92 -4.68 15.32
C CYS A 736 -1.75 -4.05 14.56
N PHE A 737 -1.13 -3.02 15.12
CA PHE A 737 0.01 -2.33 14.52
C PHE A 737 1.23 -3.24 14.33
N ILE A 738 1.58 -4.04 15.32
CA ILE A 738 2.71 -5.00 15.27
C ILE A 738 2.47 -6.09 14.23
N SER A 739 1.22 -6.53 14.04
CA SER A 739 0.92 -7.60 13.07
C SER A 739 1.24 -7.24 11.62
N LYS A 740 1.04 -5.96 11.21
CA LYS A 740 1.37 -5.42 9.88
C LYS A 740 1.69 -3.91 9.95
N PRO A 741 2.91 -3.51 10.35
CA PRO A 741 3.27 -2.10 10.53
C PRO A 741 3.34 -1.33 9.21
N ASP A 742 3.61 -2.01 8.09
CA ASP A 742 3.57 -1.50 6.72
C ASP A 742 2.20 -0.94 6.31
N LEU A 743 1.13 -1.61 6.77
CA LEU A 743 -0.25 -1.19 6.54
C LEU A 743 -0.74 -0.24 7.64
N MET A 744 -0.43 -0.55 8.90
CA MET A 744 -0.98 0.13 10.07
C MET A 744 -0.31 1.46 10.40
N GLY A 745 1.02 1.59 10.36
CA GLY A 745 1.70 2.86 10.59
C GLY A 745 1.19 3.98 9.66
N PRO A 746 1.13 3.75 8.33
CA PRO A 746 0.60 4.71 7.37
C PRO A 746 -0.93 4.80 7.36
N TRP A 747 -1.66 3.98 8.12
CA TRP A 747 -3.10 4.13 8.38
C TRP A 747 -3.34 5.00 9.62
N ILE A 748 -2.66 4.71 10.74
CA ILE A 748 -2.66 5.51 11.97
C ILE A 748 -2.26 6.97 11.65
N ALA A 749 -1.21 7.17 10.85
CA ALA A 749 -0.81 8.49 10.38
C ALA A 749 -1.79 9.15 9.38
N ASN A 750 -2.75 8.44 8.78
CA ASN A 750 -3.89 9.09 8.10
C ASN A 750 -4.97 9.48 9.09
N MET A 751 -5.28 8.61 10.06
CA MET A 751 -6.33 8.84 11.04
C MET A 751 -6.00 10.03 11.95
N TYR A 752 -4.75 10.15 12.42
CA TYR A 752 -4.33 11.27 13.28
C TYR A 752 -4.59 12.64 12.62
N PHE A 753 -4.08 12.88 11.41
CA PHE A 753 -4.20 14.19 10.73
C PHE A 753 -5.53 14.41 9.99
N GLY A 754 -6.17 13.34 9.49
CA GLY A 754 -7.26 13.43 8.50
C GLY A 754 -8.59 12.82 8.93
N GLY A 755 -8.77 12.53 10.23
CA GLY A 755 -10.05 12.05 10.77
C GLY A 755 -10.57 12.94 11.91
N ASP A 756 -11.89 13.03 11.99
CA ASP A 756 -12.65 13.77 13.01
C ASP A 756 -12.66 13.00 14.35
N PHE A 757 -11.52 12.99 15.02
CA PHE A 757 -11.30 12.27 16.28
C PHE A 757 -11.13 13.21 17.47
N SER A 758 -11.52 12.72 18.66
CA SER A 758 -11.29 13.40 19.93
C SER A 758 -9.79 13.51 20.26
N LEU A 759 -9.45 14.36 21.23
CA LEU A 759 -8.08 14.43 21.78
C LEU A 759 -7.67 13.10 22.43
N SER A 760 -8.60 12.38 23.08
CA SER A 760 -8.34 11.05 23.65
C SER A 760 -8.00 10.02 22.54
N GLN A 761 -8.75 10.00 21.44
CA GLN A 761 -8.50 9.12 20.30
C GLN A 761 -7.20 9.47 19.55
N ARG A 762 -6.88 10.75 19.35
CA ARG A 762 -5.60 11.15 18.72
C ARG A 762 -4.39 10.88 19.61
N GLY A 763 -4.53 11.06 20.94
CA GLY A 763 -3.52 10.66 21.91
C GLY A 763 -3.30 9.13 21.94
N LEU A 764 -4.37 8.34 21.83
CA LEU A 764 -4.31 6.89 21.69
C LEU A 764 -3.54 6.46 20.43
N LEU A 765 -3.81 7.08 19.28
CA LEU A 765 -3.12 6.80 18.02
C LEU A 765 -1.60 7.06 18.11
N LEU A 766 -1.18 8.18 18.72
CA LEU A 766 0.24 8.47 18.96
C LEU A 766 0.87 7.46 19.95
N THR A 767 0.14 7.10 21.01
CA THR A 767 0.58 6.10 22.01
C THR A 767 0.81 4.71 21.39
N VAL A 768 -0.04 4.30 20.46
CA VAL A 768 0.11 3.05 19.71
C VAL A 768 1.39 3.05 18.87
N LEU A 769 1.73 4.16 18.19
CA LEU A 769 2.98 4.25 17.43
C LEU A 769 4.22 4.22 18.35
N GLY A 770 4.24 5.02 19.42
CA GLY A 770 5.40 5.13 20.31
C GLY A 770 5.71 3.84 21.08
N LEU A 771 4.68 3.19 21.65
CA LEU A 771 4.85 1.92 22.36
C LEU A 771 5.05 0.74 21.38
N GLY A 772 4.31 0.73 20.27
CA GLY A 772 4.43 -0.28 19.23
C GLY A 772 5.84 -0.32 18.62
N ALA A 773 6.43 0.83 18.29
CA ALA A 773 7.80 0.89 17.76
C ALA A 773 8.83 0.28 18.72
N ARG A 774 8.72 0.56 20.03
CA ARG A 774 9.55 -0.07 21.07
C ARG A 774 9.37 -1.58 21.14
N GLN A 775 8.14 -2.08 21.01
CA GLN A 775 7.86 -3.52 21.05
C GLN A 775 8.36 -4.26 19.78
N ILE A 776 8.24 -3.68 18.58
CA ILE A 776 8.84 -4.24 17.35
C ILE A 776 10.37 -4.27 17.45
N ALA A 777 10.98 -3.26 18.09
CA ALA A 777 12.42 -3.20 18.36
C ALA A 777 12.88 -4.08 19.55
N GLY A 778 11.99 -4.84 20.21
CA GLY A 778 12.32 -5.69 21.36
C GLY A 778 12.81 -4.90 22.59
N ILE A 779 12.43 -3.63 22.71
CA ILE A 779 12.86 -2.73 23.78
C ILE A 779 11.98 -2.94 25.02
N ASP A 780 12.08 -4.17 25.55
CA ASP A 780 11.41 -4.66 26.76
C ASP A 780 12.03 -4.01 28.01
N ASP A 781 11.74 -2.74 28.22
CA ASP A 781 12.03 -2.03 29.47
C ASP A 781 10.70 -1.91 30.24
N GLU A 782 10.43 -2.94 31.05
CA GLU A 782 9.36 -3.02 32.07
C GLU A 782 8.00 -2.44 31.65
N GLN A 783 7.45 -2.98 30.55
CA GLN A 783 6.10 -2.66 30.06
C GLN A 783 5.02 -2.84 31.16
N GLU A 784 5.22 -3.77 32.09
CA GLU A 784 4.34 -3.97 33.25
C GLU A 784 4.30 -2.72 34.15
N ASN A 785 5.44 -2.09 34.46
CA ASN A 785 5.49 -0.90 35.31
C ASN A 785 4.93 0.34 34.61
N ALA A 786 5.26 0.55 33.33
CA ALA A 786 4.73 1.69 32.55
C ALA A 786 3.20 1.66 32.40
N ILE A 787 2.60 0.46 32.33
CA ILE A 787 1.15 0.30 32.19
C ILE A 787 0.45 0.13 33.55
N ALA A 788 1.11 -0.42 34.57
CA ALA A 788 0.61 -0.45 35.96
C ALA A 788 0.51 0.95 36.59
N SER A 789 1.28 1.92 36.08
CA SER A 789 1.14 3.35 36.42
C SER A 789 -0.25 3.93 36.14
N LEU A 790 -1.10 3.25 35.34
CA LEU A 790 -2.51 3.59 35.10
C LEU A 790 -3.47 3.03 36.17
N VAL A 791 -2.97 2.29 37.16
CA VAL A 791 -3.76 1.54 38.17
C VAL A 791 -3.34 1.89 39.61
N ALA A 792 -2.17 2.50 39.81
CA ALA A 792 -1.57 2.68 41.15
C ALA A 792 -2.28 3.71 42.06
N ASP A 793 -3.06 4.65 41.51
CA ASP A 793 -3.50 5.87 42.22
C ASP A 793 -4.83 5.74 43.01
N GLU A 794 -5.41 4.53 43.14
CA GLU A 794 -6.65 4.27 43.91
C GLU A 794 -6.53 4.51 45.44
N LYS A 795 -5.40 5.05 45.94
CA LYS A 795 -5.09 5.17 47.38
C LYS A 795 -4.64 6.57 47.85
N GLN A 796 -5.04 7.64 47.15
CA GLN A 796 -4.91 9.02 47.67
C GLN A 796 -6.27 9.71 47.84
N PHE A 797 -6.36 10.58 48.85
CA PHE A 797 -7.64 11.10 49.37
C PHE A 797 -8.21 12.20 48.45
N PRO A 798 -9.49 12.13 48.02
CA PRO A 798 -9.98 12.83 46.83
C PRO A 798 -10.49 14.27 47.09
N SER A 799 -9.98 14.98 48.09
CA SER A 799 -10.57 16.26 48.53
C SER A 799 -10.25 17.48 47.66
N ASN A 800 -9.32 17.38 46.68
CA ASN A 800 -8.87 18.51 45.83
C ASN A 800 -8.55 18.13 44.36
N ARG A 801 -8.86 16.92 43.89
CA ARG A 801 -8.62 16.49 42.49
C ARG A 801 -9.91 16.49 41.66
N LEU A 802 -9.78 16.67 40.35
CA LEU A 802 -10.88 16.43 39.41
C LEU A 802 -11.22 14.93 39.35
N PRO A 803 -12.44 14.54 38.90
CA PRO A 803 -12.75 13.16 38.56
C PRO A 803 -11.71 12.56 37.61
N SER A 804 -11.28 11.32 37.86
CA SER A 804 -10.13 10.68 37.19
C SER A 804 -10.22 10.62 35.65
N HIS A 805 -11.44 10.61 35.08
CA HIS A 805 -11.64 10.67 33.63
C HIS A 805 -11.37 12.06 33.02
N LEU A 806 -11.49 13.14 33.80
CA LEU A 806 -11.06 14.49 33.40
C LEU A 806 -9.58 14.70 33.74
N GLU A 807 -9.11 14.16 34.87
CA GLU A 807 -7.69 14.19 35.23
C GLU A 807 -6.82 13.55 34.13
N SER A 808 -7.22 12.41 33.55
CA SER A 808 -6.49 11.79 32.42
C SER A 808 -6.53 12.59 31.10
N VAL A 809 -7.49 13.49 30.92
CA VAL A 809 -7.62 14.36 29.74
C VAL A 809 -6.80 15.65 29.87
N PHE A 810 -6.72 16.21 31.09
CA PHE A 810 -6.04 17.49 31.33
C PHE A 810 -4.62 17.33 31.92
N ALA A 811 -4.36 16.35 32.78
CA ALA A 811 -3.05 16.11 33.40
C ALA A 811 -2.06 15.44 32.43
N SER A 812 -1.53 16.23 31.49
CA SER A 812 -0.57 15.82 30.43
C SER A 812 0.84 15.43 30.95
N GLY A 813 0.95 15.01 32.21
CA GLY A 813 2.15 14.50 32.86
C GLY A 813 2.27 12.97 32.87
N ASN A 814 1.16 12.24 33.05
CA ASN A 814 1.18 10.80 33.34
C ASN A 814 1.06 9.88 32.10
N SER A 815 1.29 10.38 30.88
CA SER A 815 1.29 9.53 29.69
C SER A 815 2.55 8.64 29.64
N PRO A 816 2.45 7.38 29.16
CA PRO A 816 3.60 6.48 29.12
C PRO A 816 4.68 6.95 28.11
N ILE A 817 4.30 7.73 27.09
CA ILE A 817 5.29 8.41 26.23
C ILE A 817 6.06 9.49 27.00
N ASN A 818 5.41 10.24 27.91
CA ASN A 818 6.09 11.29 28.67
C ASN A 818 7.14 10.69 29.63
N THR A 819 6.84 9.57 30.30
CA THR A 819 7.80 8.89 31.20
C THR A 819 8.94 8.22 30.43
N ILE A 820 8.67 7.64 29.25
CA ILE A 820 9.73 7.14 28.34
C ILE A 820 10.58 8.32 27.82
N SER A 821 9.97 9.47 27.51
CA SER A 821 10.70 10.67 27.08
C SER A 821 11.60 11.25 28.16
N THR A 822 11.17 11.30 29.43
CA THR A 822 12.00 11.87 30.52
C THR A 822 13.11 10.92 30.95
N THR A 823 12.87 9.60 30.94
CA THR A 823 13.92 8.60 31.17
C THR A 823 14.95 8.55 30.03
N LEU A 824 14.54 8.86 28.79
CA LEU A 824 15.48 8.96 27.67
C LEU A 824 16.32 10.24 27.70
N SER A 825 15.72 11.39 28.02
CA SER A 825 16.47 12.65 28.13
C SER A 825 17.48 12.61 29.26
N SER A 826 17.13 12.02 30.41
CA SER A 826 18.08 11.81 31.51
C SER A 826 19.19 10.83 31.13
N ARG A 827 18.90 9.74 30.38
CA ARG A 827 19.93 8.80 29.87
C ARG A 827 20.96 9.49 28.97
N THR A 828 20.55 10.34 28.04
CA THR A 828 21.46 11.08 27.13
C THR A 828 22.25 12.16 27.88
N LEU A 829 21.65 12.85 28.86
CA LEU A 829 22.33 13.89 29.63
C LEU A 829 23.25 13.33 30.75
N GLN A 830 22.96 12.15 31.31
CA GLN A 830 23.72 11.56 32.42
C GLN A 830 25.24 11.35 32.16
N PRO A 831 25.72 10.87 30.99
CA PRO A 831 27.17 10.78 30.76
C PRO A 831 27.82 12.16 30.77
N MET A 832 27.18 13.16 30.14
CA MET A 832 27.65 14.55 30.14
C MET A 832 27.68 15.12 31.57
N ALA A 833 26.62 14.85 32.34
CA ALA A 833 26.49 15.21 33.75
C ALA A 833 27.68 14.74 34.58
N LEU A 834 28.01 13.45 34.44
CA LEU A 834 29.11 12.82 35.16
C LEU A 834 30.46 13.38 34.71
N THR A 835 30.70 13.61 33.41
CA THR A 835 31.95 14.23 32.95
C THR A 835 32.14 15.67 33.44
N ALA A 836 31.07 16.46 33.55
CA ALA A 836 31.14 17.81 34.11
C ALA A 836 31.46 17.79 35.61
N ALA A 837 30.73 16.97 36.39
CA ALA A 837 30.97 16.79 37.81
C ALA A 837 32.35 16.16 38.09
N ASP A 838 32.83 15.24 37.24
CA ASP A 838 34.16 14.63 37.37
C ASP A 838 35.28 15.65 37.04
N LYS A 839 35.06 16.59 36.11
CA LYS A 839 35.98 17.73 35.85
C LYS A 839 35.98 18.78 36.97
N LEU A 840 34.83 19.09 37.58
CA LEU A 840 34.71 20.03 38.71
C LEU A 840 35.26 19.44 40.02
N SER A 841 35.02 18.15 40.28
CA SER A 841 35.44 17.43 41.49
C SER A 841 36.94 17.09 41.55
N GLY A 842 37.69 17.30 40.47
CA GLY A 842 39.14 17.04 40.42
C GLY A 842 39.54 15.59 40.12
N LEU A 843 40.86 15.41 39.93
CA LEU A 843 41.55 14.23 39.35
C LEU A 843 40.91 12.87 39.65
N ASP A 844 40.44 12.20 38.58
CA ASP A 844 39.68 10.93 38.60
C ASP A 844 40.43 9.73 39.19
N ILE A 845 41.76 9.84 39.39
CA ILE A 845 42.65 8.82 39.99
C ILE A 845 42.15 8.30 41.35
N LEU A 846 41.39 9.10 42.10
CA LEU A 846 40.88 8.72 43.43
C LEU A 846 39.51 8.00 43.41
N LYS A 847 38.83 7.92 42.27
CA LYS A 847 37.45 7.38 42.17
C LYS A 847 37.43 5.85 41.94
N VAL A 848 37.86 5.11 42.97
CA VAL A 848 37.89 3.63 42.99
C VAL A 848 36.47 3.01 42.94
N ARG A 849 35.93 2.87 41.72
CA ARG A 849 34.67 2.17 41.44
C ARG A 849 34.92 0.65 41.35
N THR A 850 34.06 -0.18 41.95
CA THR A 850 34.31 -1.63 42.12
C THR A 850 34.20 -2.44 40.82
N PHE A 851 35.32 -2.99 40.34
CA PHE A 851 35.44 -3.70 39.06
C PHE A 851 34.44 -4.86 38.84
N SER A 852 34.10 -5.60 39.90
CA SER A 852 33.15 -6.73 39.83
C SER A 852 31.75 -6.32 39.36
N SER A 853 31.33 -5.08 39.65
CA SER A 853 30.05 -4.54 39.18
C SER A 853 30.01 -4.38 37.66
N ARG A 854 31.12 -3.93 37.04
CA ARG A 854 31.21 -3.69 35.59
C ARG A 854 31.00 -4.99 34.81
N MET A 855 31.70 -6.07 35.17
CA MET A 855 31.56 -7.36 34.48
C MET A 855 30.15 -7.96 34.61
N ALA A 856 29.52 -7.86 35.78
CA ALA A 856 28.15 -8.35 35.97
C ALA A 856 27.13 -7.53 35.18
N VAL A 857 27.30 -6.21 35.11
CA VAL A 857 26.43 -5.31 34.33
C VAL A 857 26.61 -5.52 32.83
N THR A 858 27.84 -5.59 32.31
CA THR A 858 28.08 -5.83 30.88
C THR A 858 27.63 -7.22 30.45
N ALA A 859 27.83 -8.26 31.27
CA ALA A 859 27.27 -9.59 31.00
C ALA A 859 25.73 -9.59 30.95
N LYS A 860 25.06 -8.88 31.88
CA LYS A 860 23.59 -8.74 31.87
C LYS A 860 23.09 -7.93 30.66
N GLN A 861 23.84 -6.92 30.23
CA GLN A 861 23.54 -6.13 29.03
C GLN A 861 23.74 -6.95 27.74
N ALA A 862 24.82 -7.73 27.65
CA ALA A 862 25.08 -8.64 26.54
C ALA A 862 24.02 -9.74 26.43
N ALA A 863 23.61 -10.35 27.55
CA ALA A 863 22.50 -11.29 27.57
C ALA A 863 21.17 -10.64 27.13
N LYS A 864 20.90 -9.38 27.52
CA LYS A 864 19.72 -8.64 27.05
C LYS A 864 19.80 -8.30 25.55
N SER A 865 20.98 -8.02 24.99
CA SER A 865 21.13 -7.75 23.55
C SER A 865 21.05 -9.02 22.69
N GLU A 866 21.59 -10.16 23.15
CA GLU A 866 21.48 -11.45 22.47
C GLU A 866 20.03 -12.01 22.51
N ALA A 867 19.30 -11.75 23.60
CA ALA A 867 17.87 -12.05 23.66
C ALA A 867 17.04 -11.15 22.72
N ARG A 868 17.44 -9.89 22.54
CA ARG A 868 16.80 -8.93 21.61
C ARG A 868 17.00 -9.29 20.15
N SER A 869 18.22 -9.63 19.73
CA SER A 869 18.54 -9.93 18.32
C SER A 869 17.76 -11.12 17.75
N LYS A 870 17.28 -12.03 18.62
CA LYS A 870 16.43 -13.18 18.26
C LYS A 870 14.94 -12.83 18.10
N ARG A 871 14.50 -11.63 18.52
CA ARG A 871 13.10 -11.14 18.43
C ARG A 871 12.88 -10.09 17.35
N VAL A 872 13.91 -9.33 17.00
CA VAL A 872 13.81 -8.16 16.10
C VAL A 872 13.62 -8.57 14.63
N PRO A 873 12.63 -8.01 13.90
CA PRO A 873 12.51 -8.22 12.45
C PRO A 873 13.71 -7.66 11.68
N LYS A 874 14.18 -8.39 10.66
CA LYS A 874 15.35 -7.99 9.84
C LYS A 874 15.21 -6.61 9.19
N ASP A 875 13.98 -6.21 8.87
CA ASP A 875 13.67 -4.95 8.20
C ASP A 875 13.32 -3.80 9.19
N LEU A 876 13.60 -3.94 10.49
CA LEU A 876 13.19 -2.99 11.55
C LEU A 876 13.42 -1.51 11.16
N HIS A 877 14.65 -1.15 10.79
CA HIS A 877 15.01 0.23 10.48
C HIS A 877 14.22 0.77 9.28
N ARG A 878 13.95 -0.07 8.29
CA ARG A 878 13.12 0.27 7.13
C ARG A 878 11.66 0.46 7.54
N LEU A 879 11.10 -0.47 8.31
CA LEU A 879 9.71 -0.43 8.75
C LEU A 879 9.41 0.81 9.61
N LEU A 880 10.29 1.13 10.55
CA LEU A 880 10.12 2.30 11.43
C LEU A 880 10.38 3.63 10.69
N SER A 881 11.32 3.69 9.74
CA SER A 881 11.55 4.92 8.96
C SER A 881 10.45 5.17 7.91
N GLU A 882 10.25 4.25 6.96
CA GLU A 882 9.33 4.42 5.82
C GLU A 882 7.85 4.48 6.21
N PHE A 883 7.42 3.72 7.22
CA PHE A 883 6.00 3.52 7.52
C PHE A 883 5.52 4.17 8.83
N VAL A 884 6.42 4.60 9.72
CA VAL A 884 6.07 5.24 10.99
C VAL A 884 6.61 6.66 11.08
N TYR A 885 7.94 6.83 11.05
CA TYR A 885 8.59 8.11 11.32
C TYR A 885 8.34 9.14 10.22
N LEU A 886 8.71 8.84 8.97
CA LEU A 886 8.60 9.77 7.86
C LEU A 886 7.14 10.19 7.58
N PRO A 887 6.12 9.29 7.61
CA PRO A 887 4.72 9.68 7.44
C PRO A 887 4.14 10.54 8.57
N LEU A 888 4.68 10.45 9.80
CA LEU A 888 4.27 11.31 10.92
C LEU A 888 4.98 12.66 10.86
N CYS A 889 6.31 12.65 10.71
CA CYS A 889 7.18 13.83 10.72
C CYS A 889 6.83 14.80 9.57
N SER A 890 6.93 14.33 8.31
CA SER A 890 6.69 15.18 7.12
C SER A 890 5.29 15.81 7.08
N ARG A 891 4.27 15.14 7.65
CA ARG A 891 2.91 15.65 7.74
C ARG A 891 2.73 16.70 8.82
N SER A 892 3.39 16.53 9.97
CA SER A 892 3.48 17.61 10.96
C SER A 892 4.20 18.82 10.36
N THR A 893 5.32 18.63 9.63
CA THR A 893 6.04 19.71 8.93
C THR A 893 5.14 20.46 7.95
N LEU A 894 4.37 19.75 7.12
CA LEU A 894 3.41 20.37 6.21
C LEU A 894 2.31 21.14 6.95
N LEU A 895 1.80 20.60 8.06
CA LEU A 895 0.78 21.25 8.88
C LEU A 895 1.31 22.56 9.49
N PHE A 896 2.50 22.55 10.09
CA PHE A 896 3.13 23.75 10.65
C PHE A 896 3.47 24.79 9.56
N SER A 897 4.09 24.37 8.46
CA SER A 897 4.41 25.27 7.34
C SER A 897 3.17 25.85 6.65
N SER A 898 2.04 25.14 6.63
CA SER A 898 0.78 25.63 6.07
C SER A 898 0.09 26.69 6.93
N LEU A 899 0.41 26.76 8.23
CA LEU A 899 -0.26 27.64 9.19
C LEU A 899 -0.16 29.13 8.83
N ALA A 900 0.97 29.54 8.23
CA ALA A 900 1.18 30.91 7.74
C ALA A 900 0.21 31.32 6.62
N ASN A 901 -0.32 30.36 5.87
CA ASN A 901 -1.21 30.58 4.72
C ASN A 901 -2.68 30.19 5.00
N ALA A 902 -2.96 29.56 6.14
CA ALA A 902 -4.25 28.93 6.44
C ALA A 902 -4.71 29.28 7.88
N PRO A 903 -5.22 30.50 8.13
CA PRO A 903 -5.55 30.98 9.48
C PRO A 903 -6.64 30.15 10.18
N HIS A 904 -7.49 29.43 9.44
CA HIS A 904 -8.47 28.51 10.02
C HIS A 904 -7.83 27.32 10.75
N LEU A 905 -6.57 26.96 10.43
CA LEU A 905 -5.85 25.88 11.11
C LEU A 905 -5.39 26.27 12.52
N VAL A 906 -5.30 27.56 12.86
CA VAL A 906 -4.86 28.04 14.19
C VAL A 906 -5.73 27.47 15.32
N ASN A 907 -7.04 27.35 15.08
CA ASN A 907 -8.00 26.78 16.03
C ASN A 907 -8.13 25.25 15.93
N SER A 908 -7.25 24.58 15.19
CA SER A 908 -7.30 23.12 15.02
C SER A 908 -6.92 22.39 16.30
N THR A 909 -7.69 21.34 16.63
CA THR A 909 -7.37 20.39 17.72
C THR A 909 -6.04 19.66 17.52
N LEU A 910 -5.43 19.73 16.33
CA LEU A 910 -4.07 19.23 16.06
C LEU A 910 -2.94 20.14 16.58
N LEU A 911 -3.21 21.44 16.76
CA LEU A 911 -2.26 22.42 17.30
C LEU A 911 -2.33 22.58 18.82
N HIS A 912 -3.24 21.86 19.49
CA HIS A 912 -3.37 21.90 20.95
C HIS A 912 -2.02 21.53 21.61
N PRO A 913 -1.47 22.32 22.56
CA PRO A 913 -0.11 22.13 23.08
C PRO A 913 0.20 20.73 23.58
N SER A 914 -0.74 20.04 24.24
CA SER A 914 -0.54 18.66 24.69
C SER A 914 -0.46 17.64 23.54
N MET A 915 -1.15 17.87 22.42
CA MET A 915 -1.04 17.04 21.21
C MET A 915 0.26 17.31 20.47
N VAL A 916 0.69 18.58 20.38
CA VAL A 916 1.98 18.94 19.78
C VAL A 916 3.14 18.34 20.60
N LYS A 917 3.13 18.51 21.93
CA LYS A 917 4.05 17.82 22.86
C LYS A 917 4.07 16.31 22.61
N LEU A 918 2.91 15.66 22.59
CA LEU A 918 2.82 14.20 22.45
C LEU A 918 3.30 13.72 21.05
N ASN A 919 3.06 14.50 19.99
CA ASN A 919 3.55 14.23 18.64
C ASN A 919 5.08 14.29 18.60
N ILE A 920 5.68 15.36 19.13
CA ILE A 920 7.14 15.52 19.24
C ILE A 920 7.75 14.38 20.08
N GLN A 921 7.20 14.10 21.27
CA GLN A 921 7.70 13.01 22.11
C GLN A 921 7.55 11.63 21.44
N THR A 922 6.50 11.41 20.64
CA THR A 922 6.35 10.18 19.85
C THR A 922 7.46 10.07 18.80
N LEU A 923 7.78 11.17 18.10
CA LEU A 923 8.91 11.23 17.18
C LEU A 923 10.25 10.98 17.90
N THR A 924 10.48 11.59 19.07
CA THR A 924 11.68 11.35 19.89
C THR A 924 11.81 9.90 20.33
N VAL A 925 10.71 9.25 20.72
CA VAL A 925 10.71 7.81 21.02
C VAL A 925 11.04 7.00 19.77
N VAL A 926 10.33 7.19 18.64
CA VAL A 926 10.54 6.40 17.43
C VAL A 926 11.95 6.57 16.86
N ILE A 927 12.51 7.78 16.80
CA ILE A 927 13.89 7.99 16.31
C ILE A 927 14.91 7.32 17.23
N SER A 928 14.71 7.32 18.56
CA SER A 928 15.57 6.59 19.48
C SER A 928 15.47 5.06 19.36
N THR A 929 14.31 4.53 18.95
CA THR A 929 14.17 3.09 18.64
C THR A 929 14.80 2.69 17.30
N LEU A 930 15.02 3.66 16.41
CA LEU A 930 15.67 3.45 15.12
C LEU A 930 17.18 3.22 15.28
N GLY A 931 17.82 3.96 16.20
CA GLY A 931 19.24 3.85 16.52
C GLY A 931 20.20 4.36 15.44
N PRO A 932 21.51 4.40 15.73
CA PRO A 932 22.53 4.95 14.82
C PRO A 932 22.74 4.13 13.54
N ASN A 933 22.52 2.82 13.56
CA ASN A 933 22.83 1.91 12.45
C ASN A 933 21.79 1.91 11.30
N ALA A 934 20.97 2.95 11.19
CA ALA A 934 19.84 3.00 10.28
C ALA A 934 20.23 3.48 8.87
N ILE A 935 19.97 2.68 7.85
CA ILE A 935 20.30 3.01 6.44
C ILE A 935 19.63 4.33 6.00
N GLN A 936 18.41 4.60 6.49
CA GLN A 936 17.64 5.80 6.19
C GLN A 936 17.99 7.02 7.07
N LEU A 937 19.05 6.97 7.91
CA LEU A 937 19.32 8.00 8.93
C LEU A 937 19.41 9.42 8.34
N GLU A 938 20.11 9.62 7.21
CA GLU A 938 20.25 10.93 6.55
C GLU A 938 18.90 11.51 6.07
N THR A 939 17.98 10.67 5.60
CA THR A 939 16.61 11.11 5.26
C THR A 939 15.79 11.41 6.52
N VAL A 940 15.91 10.58 7.56
CA VAL A 940 15.24 10.78 8.83
C VAL A 940 15.68 12.11 9.47
N THR A 941 16.98 12.39 9.54
CA THR A 941 17.52 13.60 10.18
C THR A 941 17.23 14.86 9.37
N ARG A 942 17.28 14.80 8.03
CA ARG A 942 16.84 15.87 7.13
C ARG A 942 15.40 16.29 7.41
N GLU A 943 14.47 15.33 7.47
CA GLU A 943 13.06 15.62 7.73
C GLU A 943 12.81 16.03 9.19
N SER A 944 13.57 15.51 10.17
CA SER A 944 13.55 15.98 11.58
C SER A 944 13.94 17.46 11.70
N LEU A 945 14.97 17.89 10.97
CA LEU A 945 15.43 19.29 10.99
C LEU A 945 14.42 20.20 10.30
N LEU A 946 13.83 19.79 9.16
CA LEU A 946 12.74 20.54 8.52
C LEU A 946 11.51 20.67 9.43
N PHE A 947 11.16 19.63 10.19
CA PHE A 947 10.13 19.67 11.23
C PHE A 947 10.45 20.67 12.35
N LEU A 948 11.67 20.63 12.90
CA LEU A 948 12.12 21.54 13.95
C LEU A 948 12.13 23.00 13.44
N MET A 949 12.58 23.23 12.21
CA MET A 949 12.54 24.54 11.55
C MET A 949 11.11 25.06 11.36
N ALA A 950 10.16 24.21 10.94
CA ALA A 950 8.76 24.62 10.76
C ALA A 950 8.06 24.94 12.09
N ILE A 951 8.45 24.30 13.20
CA ILE A 951 7.95 24.67 14.55
C ILE A 951 8.65 25.93 15.05
N HIS A 952 9.96 26.09 14.81
CA HIS A 952 10.74 27.27 15.23
C HIS A 952 10.13 28.59 14.74
N THR A 953 9.56 28.62 13.52
CA THR A 953 8.91 29.80 12.95
C THR A 953 7.54 30.15 13.54
N ILE A 954 7.05 29.43 14.56
CA ILE A 954 5.73 29.65 15.20
C ILE A 954 5.90 30.12 16.66
N PRO A 955 5.90 31.45 16.94
CA PRO A 955 6.16 32.01 18.27
C PRO A 955 5.26 31.49 19.40
N VAL A 956 4.01 31.15 19.07
CA VAL A 956 3.03 30.65 20.04
C VAL A 956 3.42 29.27 20.60
N LEU A 957 4.07 28.42 19.79
CA LEU A 957 4.46 27.05 20.17
C LEU A 957 5.89 26.98 20.72
N THR A 958 6.79 27.88 20.31
CA THR A 958 8.18 27.91 20.78
C THR A 958 8.33 28.48 22.19
N HIS A 959 7.44 29.39 22.60
CA HIS A 959 7.43 29.95 23.96
C HIS A 959 6.46 29.24 24.92
N ASP A 960 5.74 28.21 24.47
CA ASP A 960 4.86 27.40 25.32
C ASP A 960 5.69 26.46 26.24
N PRO A 961 5.55 26.55 27.58
CA PRO A 961 6.34 25.76 28.52
C PRO A 961 6.02 24.25 28.48
N VAL A 962 4.89 23.83 27.91
CA VAL A 962 4.50 22.43 27.71
C VAL A 962 5.19 21.84 26.47
N VAL A 963 5.44 22.66 25.44
CA VAL A 963 5.96 22.22 24.14
C VAL A 963 7.48 22.38 24.03
N LEU A 964 8.03 23.50 24.53
CA LEU A 964 9.46 23.82 24.45
C LEU A 964 10.40 22.69 24.92
N PRO A 965 10.18 22.01 26.06
CA PRO A 965 11.05 20.90 26.50
C PRO A 965 11.05 19.72 25.52
N ALA A 966 9.95 19.48 24.80
CA ALA A 966 9.87 18.42 23.80
C ALA A 966 10.64 18.79 22.52
N ILE A 967 10.55 20.04 22.05
CA ILE A 967 11.32 20.55 20.90
C ILE A 967 12.82 20.38 21.16
N LEU A 968 13.30 20.86 22.32
CA LEU A 968 14.71 20.75 22.72
C LEU A 968 15.16 19.29 22.86
N HIS A 969 14.31 18.40 23.39
CA HIS A 969 14.64 16.98 23.50
C HIS A 969 14.73 16.28 22.12
N LEU A 970 13.89 16.63 21.14
CA LEU A 970 14.02 16.12 19.78
C LEU A 970 15.31 16.63 19.11
N LEU A 971 15.66 17.92 19.25
CA LEU A 971 16.91 18.47 18.73
C LEU A 971 18.14 17.78 19.34
N LEU A 972 18.15 17.59 20.67
CA LEU A 972 19.23 16.90 21.38
C LEU A 972 19.39 15.45 20.91
N THR A 973 18.30 14.70 20.75
CA THR A 973 18.35 13.29 20.32
C THR A 973 18.72 13.12 18.85
N VAL A 974 18.34 14.08 17.98
CA VAL A 974 18.85 14.11 16.59
C VAL A 974 20.36 14.32 16.56
N LEU A 975 20.91 15.23 17.36
CA LEU A 975 22.37 15.42 17.46
C LEU A 975 23.08 14.18 18.01
N ASP A 976 22.56 13.62 19.12
CA ASP A 976 23.15 12.46 19.82
C ASP A 976 23.24 11.22 18.89
N LEU A 977 22.18 10.91 18.14
CA LEU A 977 22.15 9.77 17.22
C LEU A 977 23.10 9.90 16.02
N ASN A 978 23.36 11.11 15.53
CA ASN A 978 24.33 11.32 14.45
C ASN A 978 25.78 11.23 14.95
N ILE A 979 26.03 11.56 16.21
CA ILE A 979 27.32 11.36 16.88
C ILE A 979 27.55 9.87 17.14
N GLU A 980 26.52 9.13 17.60
CA GLU A 980 26.58 7.66 17.75
C GLU A 980 26.76 6.93 16.41
N ALA A 981 26.27 7.48 15.28
CA ALA A 981 26.41 6.89 13.94
C ALA A 981 27.80 7.07 13.30
N GLY A 982 28.67 7.90 13.89
CA GLY A 982 30.10 7.97 13.53
C GLY A 982 30.49 9.14 12.62
N THR A 983 31.68 9.03 12.02
CA THR A 983 32.39 10.18 11.44
C THR A 983 31.66 10.82 10.26
N THR A 984 31.09 10.00 9.38
CA THR A 984 30.40 10.46 8.15
C THR A 984 29.11 11.23 8.46
N SER A 985 28.35 10.82 9.48
CA SER A 985 27.15 11.54 9.93
C SER A 985 27.50 12.85 10.64
N GLU A 986 28.56 12.87 11.47
CA GLU A 986 29.08 14.12 12.05
C GLU A 986 29.52 15.12 10.97
N GLU A 987 30.13 14.65 9.88
CA GLU A 987 30.52 15.49 8.74
C GLU A 987 29.30 16.04 7.97
N LEU A 988 28.30 15.20 7.69
CA LEU A 988 27.04 15.63 7.05
C LEU A 988 26.24 16.64 7.88
N LEU A 989 26.29 16.56 9.22
CA LEU A 989 25.70 17.60 10.09
C LEU A 989 26.35 18.98 9.85
N VAL A 990 27.64 19.03 9.55
CA VAL A 990 28.38 20.29 9.35
C VAL A 990 28.28 20.79 7.90
N THR A 991 28.30 19.89 6.90
CA THR A 991 28.25 20.28 5.47
C THR A 991 26.82 20.57 4.98
N ASP A 992 25.93 19.59 5.11
CA ASP A 992 24.63 19.56 4.42
C ASP A 992 23.51 20.17 5.26
N PHE A 993 23.65 20.06 6.59
CA PHE A 993 22.66 20.51 7.56
C PHE A 993 23.13 21.69 8.43
N GLY A 994 24.37 22.16 8.23
CA GLY A 994 25.05 23.11 9.13
C GLY A 994 24.33 24.44 9.29
N SER A 995 23.59 24.91 8.29
CA SER A 995 22.77 26.13 8.37
C SER A 995 21.58 25.97 9.32
N MET A 996 20.75 24.93 9.13
CA MET A 996 19.59 24.64 9.97
C MET A 996 20.01 24.34 11.42
N ILE A 997 21.10 23.61 11.62
CA ILE A 997 21.59 23.28 12.96
C ILE A 997 22.19 24.52 13.64
N ALA A 998 22.93 25.37 12.92
CA ALA A 998 23.42 26.63 13.48
C ALA A 998 22.27 27.57 13.87
N GLU A 999 21.20 27.65 13.09
CA GLU A 999 20.01 28.45 13.44
C GLU A 999 19.31 27.88 14.69
N LEU A 1000 19.00 26.57 14.72
CA LEU A 1000 18.33 25.92 15.84
C LEU A 1000 19.16 25.93 17.13
N THR A 1001 20.48 25.80 17.05
CA THR A 1001 21.39 25.87 18.21
C THR A 1001 21.59 27.31 18.70
N SER A 1002 21.60 28.30 17.80
CA SER A 1002 21.62 29.73 18.14
C SER A 1002 20.31 30.18 18.81
N TRP A 1003 19.16 29.72 18.30
CA TRP A 1003 17.85 29.90 18.94
C TRP A 1003 17.82 29.26 20.34
N ALA A 1004 18.23 28.00 20.47
CA ALA A 1004 18.29 27.34 21.79
C ALA A 1004 19.22 28.10 22.76
N ALA A 1005 20.34 28.64 22.29
CA ALA A 1005 21.23 29.48 23.09
C ALA A 1005 20.55 30.78 23.54
N SER A 1006 19.83 31.48 22.65
CA SER A 1006 19.17 32.75 22.98
C SER A 1006 18.05 32.58 24.03
N LEU A 1007 17.35 31.44 24.03
CA LEU A 1007 16.42 31.08 25.11
C LEU A 1007 17.12 30.96 26.47
N GLY A 1008 18.34 30.40 26.51
CA GLY A 1008 19.15 30.30 27.73
C GLY A 1008 19.60 31.65 28.31
N GLU A 1009 19.60 32.72 27.50
CA GLU A 1009 19.94 34.08 27.93
C GLU A 1009 18.70 34.90 28.33
N GLN A 1010 17.51 34.57 27.79
CA GLN A 1010 16.27 35.29 28.04
C GLN A 1010 15.60 34.86 29.36
N GLN A 1011 15.40 35.83 30.26
CA GLN A 1011 15.02 35.57 31.65
C GLN A 1011 13.50 35.59 31.89
N SER A 1012 12.68 35.14 30.93
CA SER A 1012 11.24 35.47 30.90
C SER A 1012 10.27 34.39 30.40
N THR A 1013 10.70 33.16 30.16
CA THR A 1013 9.76 32.02 30.07
C THR A 1013 9.28 31.63 31.48
N PRO A 1014 7.97 31.51 31.75
CA PRO A 1014 7.48 31.20 33.08
C PRO A 1014 7.84 29.77 33.52
N GLU A 1015 8.47 29.63 34.68
CA GLU A 1015 8.67 28.33 35.33
C GLU A 1015 7.31 27.78 35.81
N VAL A 1016 6.86 26.65 35.24
CA VAL A 1016 5.71 25.91 35.77
C VAL A 1016 6.09 25.35 37.15
N HIS A 1017 5.30 25.68 38.17
CA HIS A 1017 5.62 25.35 39.56
C HIS A 1017 5.77 23.84 39.82
N GLU A 1018 6.68 23.50 40.73
CA GLU A 1018 7.00 22.12 41.12
C GLU A 1018 5.81 21.42 41.80
N GLU A 1019 5.15 20.48 41.09
CA GLU A 1019 4.29 19.49 41.75
C GLU A 1019 5.14 18.47 42.50
N LYS A 1020 5.29 18.69 43.82
CA LYS A 1020 6.07 17.86 44.74
C LYS A 1020 5.44 16.47 44.94
N GLY A 1021 5.74 15.57 44.01
CA GLY A 1021 5.34 14.16 44.08
C GLY A 1021 5.83 13.32 42.89
N LEU A 1022 5.97 13.92 41.70
CA LEU A 1022 6.48 13.24 40.51
C LEU A 1022 8.01 13.33 40.43
N GLY A 1023 8.64 12.35 39.77
CA GLY A 1023 10.08 12.36 39.52
C GLY A 1023 10.50 13.56 38.66
N MET A 1024 11.49 14.31 39.15
CA MET A 1024 12.02 15.59 38.61
C MET A 1024 11.80 15.78 37.10
N PRO A 1025 10.84 16.63 36.66
CA PRO A 1025 10.78 17.05 35.26
C PRO A 1025 12.05 17.83 34.92
N MET A 1026 12.85 17.33 33.98
CA MET A 1026 14.14 17.93 33.62
C MET A 1026 13.99 19.39 33.20
N PRO A 1027 14.65 20.37 33.86
CA PRO A 1027 14.52 21.77 33.49
C PRO A 1027 15.02 22.02 32.07
N TRP A 1028 14.26 22.77 31.27
CA TRP A 1028 14.60 23.07 29.88
C TRP A 1028 15.99 23.73 29.68
N PRO A 1029 16.57 24.52 30.62
CA PRO A 1029 17.93 25.04 30.46
C PRO A 1029 19.00 23.93 30.44
N VAL A 1030 18.74 22.76 31.04
CA VAL A 1030 19.67 21.62 31.00
C VAL A 1030 19.68 20.98 29.61
N LEU A 1031 18.54 20.95 28.91
CA LEU A 1031 18.47 20.53 27.51
C LEU A 1031 19.24 21.50 26.60
N VAL A 1032 19.09 22.82 26.81
CA VAL A 1032 19.87 23.86 26.10
C VAL A 1032 21.38 23.65 26.28
N ALA A 1033 21.84 23.47 27.52
CA ALA A 1033 23.25 23.21 27.81
C ALA A 1033 23.76 21.92 27.14
N GLY A 1034 22.97 20.84 27.15
CA GLY A 1034 23.29 19.60 26.46
C GLY A 1034 23.46 19.78 24.94
N ILE A 1035 22.54 20.52 24.30
CA ILE A 1035 22.59 20.84 22.87
C ILE A 1035 23.85 21.64 22.53
N GLN A 1036 24.18 22.67 23.32
CA GLN A 1036 25.37 23.51 23.13
C GLN A 1036 26.66 22.69 23.20
N VAL A 1037 26.82 21.85 24.23
CA VAL A 1037 28.03 21.03 24.40
C VAL A 1037 28.17 20.00 23.28
N LYS A 1038 27.08 19.30 22.89
CA LYS A 1038 27.09 18.33 21.77
C LYS A 1038 27.43 18.99 20.43
N TRP A 1039 26.93 20.19 20.17
CA TRP A 1039 27.27 20.93 18.94
C TRP A 1039 28.73 21.41 18.92
N GLN A 1040 29.26 21.88 20.06
CA GLN A 1040 30.68 22.22 20.19
C GLN A 1040 31.59 20.98 20.04
N GLU A 1041 31.17 19.81 20.52
CA GLU A 1041 31.87 18.54 20.35
C GLU A 1041 32.02 18.18 18.86
N VAL A 1042 30.93 18.23 18.09
CA VAL A 1042 30.92 18.00 16.63
C VAL A 1042 31.82 19.02 15.91
N GLY A 1043 31.71 20.31 16.25
CA GLY A 1043 32.55 21.36 15.67
C GLY A 1043 34.04 21.14 15.92
N ARG A 1044 34.43 20.83 17.18
CA ARG A 1044 35.83 20.52 17.56
C ARG A 1044 36.34 19.28 16.81
N LYS A 1045 35.54 18.21 16.71
CA LYS A 1045 35.88 16.99 15.96
C LYS A 1045 36.12 17.26 14.48
N PHE A 1046 35.18 17.95 13.82
CA PHE A 1046 35.26 18.28 12.39
C PHE A 1046 36.47 19.18 12.09
N GLN A 1047 36.70 20.22 12.90
CA GLN A 1047 37.87 21.08 12.77
C GLN A 1047 39.18 20.30 12.96
N GLY A 1048 39.24 19.38 13.92
CA GLY A 1048 40.39 18.51 14.16
C GLY A 1048 40.72 17.59 12.96
N ARG A 1049 39.70 17.11 12.23
CA ARG A 1049 39.88 16.35 10.97
C ARG A 1049 40.36 17.25 9.83
N MET A 1050 39.71 18.40 9.62
CA MET A 1050 40.07 19.37 8.57
C MET A 1050 41.50 19.91 8.71
N LEU A 1051 42.04 19.98 9.94
CA LEU A 1051 43.43 20.37 10.21
C LEU A 1051 44.41 19.18 10.28
N GLY A 1052 43.96 17.94 10.06
CA GLY A 1052 44.79 16.73 10.09
C GLY A 1052 45.29 16.32 11.49
N LEU A 1053 44.77 16.93 12.56
CA LEU A 1053 45.29 16.80 13.93
C LEU A 1053 44.87 15.50 14.65
N MET A 1054 43.81 14.82 14.17
CA MET A 1054 43.28 13.62 14.83
C MET A 1054 44.13 12.34 14.68
N ALA A 1055 45.36 12.45 14.16
CA ALA A 1055 46.32 11.34 14.15
C ALA A 1055 46.95 11.05 15.53
N THR A 1056 46.90 11.99 16.49
CA THR A 1056 47.58 11.86 17.79
C THR A 1056 46.83 12.48 18.98
N THR A 1057 46.30 11.61 19.84
CA THR A 1057 45.96 11.83 21.28
C THR A 1057 44.89 12.86 21.66
N ASP A 1058 44.33 12.70 22.87
CA ASP A 1058 43.16 13.41 23.38
C ASP A 1058 43.38 14.92 23.55
N PHE A 1059 42.50 15.72 22.94
CA PHE A 1059 42.55 17.18 22.96
C PHE A 1059 41.50 17.79 23.91
N ASP A 1060 41.49 17.33 25.16
CA ASP A 1060 40.49 17.72 26.17
C ASP A 1060 40.95 18.84 27.12
N SER A 1061 41.97 19.62 26.72
CA SER A 1061 42.60 20.68 27.53
C SER A 1061 42.76 22.01 26.78
N PHE A 1062 41.66 22.59 26.29
CA PHE A 1062 41.49 24.03 25.97
C PHE A 1062 40.00 24.42 26.00
#